data_AF-A0A8S1ZP12-F1
#
_entry.id   AF-A0A8S1ZP12-F1
#
_cell.length_a   1.000
_cell.length_b   1.000
_cell.length_c   1.000
_cell.angle_alpha   90.00
_cell.angle_beta   90.00
_cell.angle_gamma   90.00
#
_symmetry.space_group_name_H-M   'P 1'
#
loop_
_entity.id
_entity.type
_entity.pdbx_description
1 polymer ?
#
loop_
_entity_poly.entity_id
_entity_poly.type
_entity_poly.pdbx_seq_one_letter_code
_entity_poly.pdbx_strand_id
1 'polypeptide(L)'
;MFRKTLTSISRRHFSSSSPESPSLYSFLKPSLFSNKPITLTPSLSPPQNPKTLTQDQKSSFESTLHDSLTTHNTDEAWKAFRSLTAASSLPEKRLINSLITHLSNTEESGENTAHRLKRAFASAAYVIEKDPILLEFETVRTLMESMKLAKAAGPALALVKCMFKNRYFVPFDLWGHLIIDICRENGSLAPFLKVFKESCRIAVDEKLDFMKPDLVASNAALEACCRLLESLADADDVIESMAVLGVKPDELSFGFLAYLYARKGLREKISELENLMDGFGFASRRILYSNMISGYVKSGDLDSVSDVILHSLKGDGKESGFGEETYCELVKGFIESKSVKSLAKVIIEAQKLESSSIDADSSVGFGIINACVNLGFSDKAHSILEEMIAQGGGSVGIGVYLPILKAYCKEYRTAEATQLVTEINSFGLQLDVEIYNALIEASMTNQDFISAFTLFRDMRETRVADLKGSYLTIMTGLLENQRPELMAAFLDEVVEDPRVEVNSHDWNSIIHAFCKSGRLEDARRTFRRMVFLRYEPNNQTYLSLINGYVSGEKYFNVLLLWNEIKGKISSMEAEKRSKLDHALVDAFLYALVKGGFFDAVMQVVEKSQEMKIFVDKWRYKQAFMETHKKLRLPKLRKRNYKKMESLVAFKNWAGLNT
;
A
#
# COMPACT_ATOMS: atom_id res chain seq x y z
N MET A 1 -44.43 20.96 -17.90
CA MET A 1 -45.70 21.63 -17.57
C MET A 1 -46.58 20.64 -16.82
N PHE A 2 -46.70 20.75 -15.49
CA PHE A 2 -47.88 20.32 -14.72
C PHE A 2 -47.78 21.01 -13.36
N ARG A 3 -48.30 22.24 -13.31
CA ARG A 3 -48.67 22.93 -12.07
C ARG A 3 -50.16 22.67 -11.85
N LYS A 4 -50.53 22.48 -10.59
CA LYS A 4 -51.89 22.42 -10.02
C LYS A 4 -52.56 21.04 -10.05
N THR A 5 -52.62 20.42 -8.87
CA THR A 5 -53.86 19.98 -8.21
C THR A 5 -53.52 19.53 -6.79
N LEU A 6 -53.41 20.49 -5.86
CA LEU A 6 -53.46 20.22 -4.42
C LEU A 6 -54.83 20.68 -3.93
N THR A 7 -55.77 19.74 -3.85
CA THR A 7 -57.04 19.91 -3.16
C THR A 7 -56.98 19.16 -1.84
N SER A 8 -56.98 19.91 -0.74
CA SER A 8 -57.66 19.60 0.53
C SER A 8 -57.72 18.12 0.92
N ILE A 9 -56.71 17.65 1.67
CA ILE A 9 -56.86 16.48 2.53
C ILE A 9 -57.08 16.98 3.97
N SER A 10 -58.28 16.74 4.48
CA SER A 10 -58.72 17.15 5.82
C SER A 10 -57.85 16.52 6.91
N ARG A 11 -57.45 17.31 7.91
CA ARG A 11 -56.73 16.87 9.11
C ARG A 11 -57.59 15.85 9.88
N ARG A 12 -57.29 14.56 9.77
CA ARG A 12 -57.73 13.55 10.75
C ARG A 12 -56.59 13.29 11.72
N HIS A 13 -56.84 13.55 13.00
CA HIS A 13 -55.94 13.16 14.08
C HIS A 13 -56.02 11.65 14.29
N PHE A 14 -54.90 10.94 14.16
CA PHE A 14 -54.79 9.57 14.65
C PHE A 14 -54.53 9.59 16.15
N SER A 15 -55.42 8.95 16.94
CA SER A 15 -55.11 8.63 18.33
C SER A 15 -54.28 7.36 18.39
N SER A 16 -53.04 7.46 18.84
CA SER A 16 -52.34 6.32 19.43
C SER A 16 -51.84 6.76 20.80
N SER A 17 -52.34 6.09 21.83
CA SER A 17 -52.02 6.31 23.23
C SER A 17 -50.74 5.56 23.59
N SER A 18 -49.62 6.28 23.80
CA SER A 18 -48.48 5.90 24.68
C SER A 18 -47.45 7.05 24.73
N PRO A 19 -46.56 7.06 25.73
CA PRO A 19 -46.43 8.10 26.76
C PRO A 19 -45.78 9.41 26.27
N GLU A 20 -46.06 10.48 27.01
CA GLU A 20 -45.68 11.88 26.76
C GLU A 20 -44.32 12.07 26.06
N SER A 21 -44.37 12.62 24.85
CA SER A 21 -43.19 13.08 24.11
C SER A 21 -42.53 14.25 24.83
N PRO A 22 -41.20 14.25 25.04
CA PRO A 22 -40.53 15.40 25.64
C PRO A 22 -40.59 16.60 24.69
N SER A 23 -40.87 17.77 25.23
CA SER A 23 -41.06 19.02 24.47
C SER A 23 -39.85 19.37 23.61
N LEU A 24 -40.08 20.15 22.55
CA LEU A 24 -39.08 20.66 21.57
C LEU A 24 -37.80 21.24 22.22
N TYR A 25 -37.91 21.72 23.46
CA TYR A 25 -36.83 22.30 24.26
C TYR A 25 -35.90 21.29 24.94
N SER A 26 -36.30 20.01 25.04
CA SER A 26 -35.44 18.94 25.58
C SER A 26 -34.25 18.62 24.66
N PHE A 27 -34.41 18.84 23.35
CA PHE A 27 -33.40 18.55 22.31
C PHE A 27 -32.31 19.63 22.18
N LEU A 28 -32.50 20.80 22.79
CA LEU A 28 -31.52 21.90 22.81
C LEU A 28 -30.49 21.76 23.94
N LYS A 29 -30.55 20.70 24.76
CA LYS A 29 -29.55 20.45 25.81
C LYS A 29 -28.18 20.07 25.18
N PRO A 30 -27.05 20.41 25.83
CA PRO A 30 -25.70 20.20 25.29
C PRO A 30 -25.31 18.73 25.00
N SER A 31 -26.14 17.76 25.40
CA SER A 31 -25.82 16.33 25.45
C SER A 31 -25.75 15.63 24.09
N LEU A 32 -26.25 16.22 23.00
CA LEU A 32 -26.13 15.61 21.66
C LEU A 32 -24.75 15.85 21.00
N PHE A 33 -23.89 16.67 21.60
CA PHE A 33 -22.58 17.04 21.07
C PHE A 33 -21.43 16.85 22.09
N SER A 34 -21.63 16.13 23.21
CA SER A 34 -20.65 16.03 24.31
C SER A 34 -20.71 14.68 25.05
N ASN A 35 -19.55 14.04 25.24
CA ASN A 35 -19.35 12.87 26.10
C ASN A 35 -18.84 13.32 27.48
N LYS A 36 -19.70 13.44 28.51
CA LYS A 36 -19.37 13.38 29.97
C LYS A 36 -20.63 13.51 30.87
N PRO A 37 -20.61 13.00 32.12
CA PRO A 37 -21.80 12.82 32.97
C PRO A 37 -22.23 14.08 33.74
N ILE A 38 -23.52 14.09 34.08
CA ILE A 38 -24.36 15.23 34.49
C ILE A 38 -24.29 15.52 35.99
N THR A 39 -24.35 16.80 36.37
CA THR A 39 -24.94 17.26 37.65
C THR A 39 -26.06 18.26 37.37
N LEU A 40 -27.21 18.02 38.01
CA LEU A 40 -28.48 18.75 37.86
C LEU A 40 -28.57 19.93 38.83
N THR A 41 -29.10 21.06 38.37
CA THR A 41 -29.90 21.98 39.20
C THR A 41 -31.07 22.57 38.38
N PRO A 42 -32.29 22.65 38.94
CA PRO A 42 -33.45 23.19 38.24
C PRO A 42 -33.73 24.66 38.64
N SER A 43 -34.13 25.49 37.69
CA SER A 43 -34.95 26.66 38.00
C SER A 43 -36.06 26.82 36.95
N LEU A 44 -37.29 26.68 37.41
CA LEU A 44 -38.53 26.94 36.69
C LEU A 44 -38.88 28.43 36.83
N SER A 45 -39.26 29.06 35.72
CA SER A 45 -40.11 30.26 35.74
C SER A 45 -41.27 30.09 34.74
N PRO A 46 -42.47 30.62 35.05
CA PRO A 46 -43.71 30.28 34.35
C PRO A 46 -43.89 31.02 33.00
N PRO A 47 -44.75 30.53 32.09
CA PRO A 47 -44.83 31.01 30.71
C PRO A 47 -45.51 32.38 30.59
N GLN A 48 -44.89 33.31 29.85
CA GLN A 48 -45.50 34.58 29.46
C GLN A 48 -46.32 34.42 28.16
N ASN A 49 -47.51 35.01 28.12
CA ASN A 49 -48.43 35.04 26.97
C ASN A 49 -47.78 35.65 25.71
N PRO A 50 -48.04 35.12 24.49
CA PRO A 50 -47.46 35.65 23.26
C PRO A 50 -48.09 36.99 22.87
N LYS A 51 -47.26 38.04 22.73
CA LYS A 51 -47.64 39.34 22.16
C LYS A 51 -47.65 39.24 20.64
N THR A 52 -48.80 39.48 20.01
CA THR A 52 -48.95 39.58 18.55
C THR A 52 -48.30 40.88 18.04
N LEU A 53 -47.37 40.77 17.08
CA LEU A 53 -46.70 41.92 16.44
C LEU A 53 -47.68 42.73 15.56
N THR A 54 -47.50 44.05 15.50
CA THR A 54 -48.18 44.89 14.49
C THR A 54 -47.54 44.73 13.11
N GLN A 55 -48.31 44.98 12.04
CA GLN A 55 -47.87 44.80 10.65
C GLN A 55 -46.59 45.59 10.31
N ASP A 56 -46.43 46.79 10.88
CA ASP A 56 -45.23 47.63 10.70
C ASP A 56 -43.99 47.08 11.41
N GLN A 57 -44.17 46.40 12.54
CA GLN A 57 -43.06 45.72 13.22
C GLN A 57 -42.63 44.48 12.47
N LYS A 58 -43.58 43.76 11.85
CA LYS A 58 -43.28 42.61 10.98
C LYS A 58 -42.45 43.03 9.77
N SER A 59 -42.86 44.08 9.06
CA SER A 59 -42.13 44.59 7.88
C SER A 59 -40.75 45.14 8.25
N SER A 60 -40.61 45.79 9.41
CA SER A 60 -39.32 46.24 9.93
C SER A 60 -38.35 45.08 10.18
N PHE A 61 -38.79 44.01 10.86
CA PHE A 61 -37.95 42.85 11.10
C PHE A 61 -37.64 42.06 9.81
N GLU A 62 -38.54 42.03 8.83
CA GLU A 62 -38.28 41.43 7.51
C GLU A 62 -37.27 42.23 6.70
N SER A 63 -37.30 43.58 6.74
CA SER A 63 -36.27 44.42 6.13
C SER A 63 -34.92 44.20 6.80
N THR A 64 -34.86 44.19 8.13
CA THR A 64 -33.61 43.90 8.85
C THR A 64 -33.07 42.51 8.50
N LEU A 65 -33.94 41.50 8.38
CA LEU A 65 -33.53 40.17 7.95
C LEU A 65 -32.95 40.18 6.52
N HIS A 66 -33.58 40.90 5.59
CA HIS A 66 -33.08 41.05 4.22
C HIS A 66 -31.71 41.74 4.17
N ASP A 67 -31.56 42.86 4.89
CA ASP A 67 -30.33 43.64 4.94
C ASP A 67 -29.19 42.88 5.64
N SER A 68 -29.49 42.12 6.70
CA SER A 68 -28.49 41.28 7.37
C SER A 68 -28.02 40.10 6.49
N LEU A 69 -28.90 39.54 5.65
CA LEU A 69 -28.52 38.47 4.71
C LEU A 69 -27.65 38.99 3.55
N THR A 70 -27.92 40.20 3.05
CA THR A 70 -27.09 40.83 1.99
C THR A 70 -25.72 41.29 2.51
N THR A 71 -25.64 41.67 3.79
CA THR A 71 -24.39 42.05 4.47
C THR A 71 -23.63 40.87 5.11
N HIS A 72 -24.09 39.63 4.91
CA HIS A 72 -23.52 38.41 5.49
C HIS A 72 -23.46 38.37 7.04
N ASN A 73 -24.24 39.19 7.75
CA ASN A 73 -24.28 39.19 9.22
C ASN A 73 -25.21 38.09 9.77
N THR A 74 -24.66 36.88 9.97
CA THR A 74 -25.41 35.69 10.41
C THR A 74 -26.09 35.83 11.79
N ASP A 75 -25.47 36.55 12.73
CA ASP A 75 -25.98 36.71 14.09
C ASP A 75 -27.20 37.63 14.14
N GLU A 76 -27.16 38.76 13.42
CA GLU A 76 -28.28 39.70 13.34
C GLU A 76 -29.44 39.13 12.54
N ALA A 77 -29.16 38.45 11.42
CA ALA A 77 -30.17 37.76 10.62
C ALA A 77 -30.93 36.72 11.46
N TRP A 78 -30.23 35.89 12.22
CA TRP A 78 -30.89 34.89 13.07
C TRP A 78 -31.61 35.49 14.28
N LYS A 79 -31.11 36.59 14.86
CA LYS A 79 -31.83 37.32 15.93
C LYS A 79 -33.13 37.93 15.42
N ALA A 80 -33.14 38.53 14.23
CA ALA A 80 -34.35 39.06 13.59
C ALA A 80 -35.38 37.93 13.35
N PHE A 81 -34.93 36.80 12.82
CA PHE A 81 -35.78 35.61 12.66
C PHE A 81 -36.31 35.06 14.00
N ARG A 82 -35.48 35.00 15.04
CA ARG A 82 -35.89 34.58 16.39
C ARG A 82 -36.95 35.52 16.97
N SER A 83 -36.81 36.82 16.78
CA SER A 83 -37.78 37.81 17.26
C SER A 83 -39.13 37.69 16.56
N LEU A 84 -39.12 37.42 15.25
CA LEU A 84 -40.33 37.11 14.47
C LEU A 84 -41.02 35.83 14.98
N THR A 85 -40.25 34.75 15.12
CA THR A 85 -40.77 33.45 15.59
C THR A 85 -41.23 33.46 17.04
N ALA A 86 -40.62 34.28 17.92
CA ALA A 86 -41.06 34.48 19.30
C ALA A 86 -42.46 35.12 19.40
N ALA A 87 -42.83 35.92 18.40
CA ALA A 87 -44.16 36.51 18.26
C ALA A 87 -45.13 35.65 17.44
N SER A 88 -44.77 34.40 17.14
CA SER A 88 -45.55 33.45 16.32
C SER A 88 -45.84 33.94 14.89
N SER A 89 -45.04 34.88 14.35
CA SER A 89 -45.13 35.32 12.97
C SER A 89 -44.02 34.68 12.12
N LEU A 90 -44.36 34.24 10.90
CA LEU A 90 -43.40 33.68 9.95
C LEU A 90 -43.03 34.74 8.88
N PRO A 91 -41.72 34.86 8.54
CA PRO A 91 -41.26 35.73 7.45
C PRO A 91 -41.72 35.24 6.07
N GLU A 92 -41.51 36.06 5.04
CA GLU A 92 -41.71 35.63 3.65
C GLU A 92 -40.89 34.38 3.28
N LYS A 93 -41.51 33.54 2.43
CA LYS A 93 -40.92 32.29 1.92
C LYS A 93 -39.47 32.46 1.43
N ARG A 94 -39.18 33.49 0.65
CA ARG A 94 -37.83 33.73 0.11
C ARG A 94 -36.80 33.98 1.23
N LEU A 95 -37.16 34.80 2.22
CA LEU A 95 -36.28 35.15 3.33
C LEU A 95 -35.99 33.94 4.24
N ILE A 96 -37.00 33.08 4.47
CA ILE A 96 -36.83 31.83 5.22
C ILE A 96 -35.81 30.92 4.53
N ASN A 97 -35.98 30.69 3.23
CA ASN A 97 -35.12 29.77 2.50
C ASN A 97 -33.70 30.34 2.36
N SER A 98 -33.54 31.64 2.06
CA SER A 98 -32.24 32.32 2.04
C SER A 98 -31.53 32.31 3.39
N LEU A 99 -32.26 32.45 4.51
CA LEU A 99 -31.67 32.36 5.84
C LEU A 99 -31.13 30.96 6.13
N ILE A 100 -31.92 29.92 5.83
CA ILE A 100 -31.51 28.53 6.12
C ILE A 100 -30.33 28.13 5.21
N THR A 101 -30.34 28.49 3.92
CA THR A 101 -29.20 28.22 3.04
C THR A 101 -27.95 28.99 3.47
N HIS A 102 -28.08 30.26 3.87
CA HIS A 102 -26.95 31.06 4.38
C HIS A 102 -26.34 30.48 5.67
N LEU A 103 -27.18 30.01 6.60
CA LEU A 103 -26.73 29.32 7.81
C LEU A 103 -26.16 27.92 7.53
N SER A 104 -26.48 27.32 6.38
CA SER A 104 -25.99 26.01 5.93
C SER A 104 -24.72 26.10 5.08
N ASN A 105 -24.31 27.29 4.62
CA ASN A 105 -23.11 27.44 3.80
C ASN A 105 -21.82 27.27 4.66
N THR A 106 -20.94 26.36 4.24
CA THR A 106 -19.79 25.85 5.02
C THR A 106 -18.44 26.42 4.57
N GLU A 107 -18.39 27.62 3.98
CA GLU A 107 -17.15 28.22 3.47
C GLU A 107 -16.09 28.56 4.54
N GLU A 108 -16.40 28.44 5.84
CA GLU A 108 -15.44 28.69 6.92
C GLU A 108 -15.32 27.47 7.84
N SER A 109 -14.14 26.85 7.90
CA SER A 109 -13.83 25.73 8.79
C SER A 109 -13.50 26.23 10.21
N GLY A 110 -14.37 25.98 11.19
CA GLY A 110 -14.15 26.30 12.62
C GLY A 110 -15.33 25.97 13.53
N GLU A 111 -15.17 26.17 14.85
CA GLU A 111 -16.21 25.92 15.89
C GLU A 111 -17.55 26.64 15.60
N ASN A 112 -17.51 27.77 14.87
CA ASN A 112 -18.68 28.52 14.45
C ASN A 112 -19.61 27.74 13.50
N THR A 113 -19.12 26.72 12.79
CA THR A 113 -19.93 25.94 11.84
C THR A 113 -20.93 25.03 12.54
N ALA A 114 -20.57 24.43 13.68
CA ALA A 114 -21.51 23.66 14.49
C ALA A 114 -22.63 24.54 15.07
N HIS A 115 -22.32 25.78 15.45
CA HIS A 115 -23.32 26.74 15.94
C HIS A 115 -24.27 27.22 14.84
N ARG A 116 -23.75 27.54 13.64
CA ARG A 116 -24.57 27.90 12.48
C ARG A 116 -25.51 26.76 12.06
N LEU A 117 -25.00 25.54 12.01
CA LEU A 117 -25.80 24.36 11.66
C LEU A 117 -26.91 24.07 12.68
N LYS A 118 -26.64 24.23 13.98
CA LYS A 118 -27.67 24.14 15.04
C LYS A 118 -28.78 25.17 14.83
N ARG A 119 -28.42 26.39 14.46
CA ARG A 119 -29.38 27.46 14.16
C ARG A 119 -30.19 27.15 12.90
N ALA A 120 -29.53 26.66 11.84
CA ALA A 120 -30.20 26.24 10.60
C ALA A 120 -31.21 25.11 10.86
N PHE A 121 -30.82 24.08 11.61
CA PHE A 121 -31.71 22.99 12.03
C PHE A 121 -32.90 23.50 12.84
N ALA A 122 -32.67 24.35 13.85
CA ALA A 122 -33.75 24.89 14.68
C ALA A 122 -34.73 25.74 13.87
N SER A 123 -34.22 26.57 12.95
CA SER A 123 -35.06 27.37 12.05
C SER A 123 -35.89 26.49 11.11
N ALA A 124 -35.27 25.47 10.49
CA ALA A 124 -35.98 24.54 9.61
C ALA A 124 -37.05 23.73 10.38
N ALA A 125 -36.71 23.18 11.55
CA ALA A 125 -37.66 22.41 12.36
C ALA A 125 -38.86 23.24 12.82
N TYR A 126 -38.65 24.50 13.20
CA TYR A 126 -39.74 25.41 13.59
C TYR A 126 -40.67 25.71 12.40
N VAL A 127 -40.10 25.97 11.22
CA VAL A 127 -40.89 26.22 10.00
C VAL A 127 -41.70 24.98 9.64
N ILE A 128 -41.11 23.79 9.69
CA ILE A 128 -41.81 22.51 9.44
C ILE A 128 -42.96 22.31 10.44
N GLU A 129 -42.80 22.69 11.71
CA GLU A 129 -43.86 22.53 12.72
C GLU A 129 -45.03 23.52 12.52
N LYS A 130 -44.75 24.75 12.07
CA LYS A 130 -45.75 25.81 11.94
C LYS A 130 -46.43 25.85 10.58
N ASP A 131 -45.65 25.88 9.51
CA ASP A 131 -46.13 25.89 8.13
C ASP A 131 -45.08 25.29 7.17
N PRO A 132 -45.17 23.97 6.89
CA PRO A 132 -44.20 23.30 6.04
C PRO A 132 -44.14 23.82 4.59
N ILE A 133 -45.19 24.44 4.06
CA ILE A 133 -45.28 24.86 2.65
C ILE A 133 -44.30 26.01 2.33
N LEU A 134 -43.87 26.73 3.37
CA LEU A 134 -42.91 27.83 3.26
C LEU A 134 -41.47 27.34 3.06
N LEU A 135 -41.16 26.09 3.41
CA LEU A 135 -39.82 25.54 3.22
C LEU A 135 -39.71 24.92 1.80
N GLU A 136 -38.63 25.22 1.09
CA GLU A 136 -38.35 24.64 -0.23
C GLU A 136 -37.58 23.32 -0.07
N PHE A 137 -37.85 22.37 -0.97
CA PHE A 137 -37.17 21.07 -0.96
C PHE A 137 -35.65 21.21 -1.13
N GLU A 138 -35.21 22.15 -1.97
CA GLU A 138 -33.78 22.42 -2.19
C GLU A 138 -33.11 22.97 -0.92
N THR A 139 -33.84 23.75 -0.11
CA THR A 139 -33.34 24.25 1.17
C THR A 139 -33.18 23.12 2.21
N VAL A 140 -34.04 22.10 2.15
CA VAL A 140 -33.89 20.88 2.97
C VAL A 140 -32.66 20.10 2.53
N ARG A 141 -32.47 19.94 1.22
CA ARG A 141 -31.31 19.25 0.63
C ARG A 141 -29.99 19.91 1.04
N THR A 142 -29.86 21.22 0.81
CA THR A 142 -28.65 21.99 1.17
C THR A 142 -28.35 21.92 2.68
N LEU A 143 -29.37 21.98 3.53
CA LEU A 143 -29.21 21.77 4.97
C LEU A 143 -28.68 20.36 5.28
N MET A 144 -29.20 19.32 4.64
CA MET A 144 -28.72 17.94 4.84
C MET A 144 -27.31 17.71 4.30
N GLU A 145 -26.94 18.31 3.17
CA GLU A 145 -25.58 18.29 2.63
C GLU A 145 -24.60 18.92 3.63
N SER A 146 -24.97 20.05 4.25
CA SER A 146 -24.16 20.67 5.30
C SER A 146 -24.07 19.80 6.57
N MET A 147 -25.12 19.05 6.92
CA MET A 147 -25.09 18.06 8.02
C MET A 147 -24.20 16.86 7.69
N LYS A 148 -24.13 16.44 6.42
CA LYS A 148 -23.20 15.40 5.96
C LYS A 148 -21.76 15.83 6.14
N LEU A 149 -21.40 17.01 5.65
CA LEU A 149 -20.04 17.56 5.83
C LEU A 149 -19.66 17.70 7.32
N ALA A 150 -20.63 18.03 8.18
CA ALA A 150 -20.43 18.14 9.62
C ALA A 150 -20.54 16.81 10.38
N LYS A 151 -20.76 15.67 9.69
CA LYS A 151 -20.96 14.33 10.29
C LYS A 151 -22.05 14.29 11.37
N ALA A 152 -23.13 15.05 11.19
CA ALA A 152 -24.17 15.24 12.20
C ALA A 152 -25.38 14.30 12.02
N ALA A 153 -25.24 13.00 12.34
CA ALA A 153 -26.32 12.00 12.18
C ALA A 153 -27.56 12.27 13.04
N GLY A 154 -27.38 12.63 14.31
CA GLY A 154 -28.50 12.90 15.22
C GLY A 154 -29.46 13.98 14.68
N PRO A 155 -28.96 15.20 14.35
CA PRO A 155 -29.77 16.26 13.74
C PRO A 155 -30.42 15.87 12.42
N ALA A 156 -29.71 15.17 11.53
CA ALA A 156 -30.26 14.75 10.24
C ALA A 156 -31.44 13.77 10.41
N LEU A 157 -31.29 12.76 11.28
CA LEU A 157 -32.37 11.81 11.59
C LEU A 157 -33.56 12.50 12.29
N ALA A 158 -33.28 13.47 13.16
CA ALA A 158 -34.33 14.25 13.82
C ALA A 158 -35.09 15.14 12.84
N LEU A 159 -34.41 15.70 11.83
CA LEU A 159 -35.03 16.52 10.79
C LEU A 159 -36.03 15.67 9.99
N VAL A 160 -35.62 14.48 9.52
CA VAL A 160 -36.51 13.57 8.78
C VAL A 160 -37.72 13.18 9.64
N LYS A 161 -37.52 12.84 10.91
CA LYS A 161 -38.64 12.55 11.83
C LYS A 161 -39.57 13.75 12.01
N CYS A 162 -39.03 14.97 12.05
CA CYS A 162 -39.82 16.19 12.10
C CYS A 162 -40.66 16.39 10.82
N MET A 163 -40.07 16.10 9.66
CA MET A 163 -40.77 16.14 8.37
C MET A 163 -41.96 15.17 8.36
N PHE A 164 -41.75 13.92 8.77
CA PHE A 164 -42.80 12.90 8.82
C PHE A 164 -43.92 13.26 9.81
N LYS A 165 -43.56 13.68 11.03
CA LYS A 165 -44.54 14.07 12.08
C LYS A 165 -45.48 15.18 11.62
N ASN A 166 -44.98 16.14 10.84
CA ASN A 166 -45.75 17.28 10.37
C ASN A 166 -46.34 17.10 8.96
N ARG A 167 -46.35 15.85 8.43
CA ARG A 167 -46.84 15.50 7.08
C ARG A 167 -46.20 16.32 5.96
N TYR A 168 -44.93 16.67 6.13
CA TYR A 168 -44.12 17.35 5.12
C TYR A 168 -43.32 16.31 4.34
N PHE A 169 -43.89 15.86 3.23
CA PHE A 169 -43.33 14.78 2.42
C PHE A 169 -42.44 15.35 1.32
N VAL A 170 -41.13 15.31 1.56
CA VAL A 170 -40.09 15.69 0.59
C VAL A 170 -39.67 14.45 -0.20
N PRO A 171 -39.54 14.53 -1.54
CA PRO A 171 -39.05 13.44 -2.38
C PRO A 171 -37.84 12.70 -1.82
N PHE A 172 -37.92 11.37 -1.81
CA PHE A 172 -36.94 10.50 -1.16
C PHE A 172 -35.54 10.66 -1.74
N ASP A 173 -35.43 10.87 -3.04
CA ASP A 173 -34.17 11.10 -3.76
C ASP A 173 -33.35 12.28 -3.23
N LEU A 174 -34.02 13.32 -2.70
CA LEU A 174 -33.36 14.53 -2.20
C LEU A 174 -32.68 14.36 -0.84
N TRP A 175 -33.06 13.35 -0.04
CA TRP A 175 -32.56 13.19 1.32
C TRP A 175 -32.14 11.75 1.69
N GLY A 176 -32.67 10.74 1.01
CA GLY A 176 -32.47 9.32 1.32
C GLY A 176 -31.01 8.90 1.22
N HIS A 177 -30.32 9.25 0.14
CA HIS A 177 -28.89 8.94 -0.03
C HIS A 177 -28.03 9.68 1.01
N LEU A 178 -28.35 10.94 1.31
CA LEU A 178 -27.61 11.75 2.30
C LEU A 178 -27.70 11.14 3.70
N ILE A 179 -28.88 10.68 4.12
CA ILE A 179 -29.04 10.10 5.45
C ILE A 179 -28.33 8.74 5.57
N ILE A 180 -28.31 7.94 4.50
CA ILE A 180 -27.57 6.67 4.45
C ILE A 180 -26.07 6.92 4.62
N ASP A 181 -25.52 7.86 3.84
CA ASP A 181 -24.10 8.24 3.92
C ASP A 181 -23.71 8.76 5.31
N ILE A 182 -24.53 9.66 5.86
CA ILE A 182 -24.33 10.21 7.21
C ILE A 182 -24.30 9.11 8.28
N CYS A 183 -25.17 8.10 8.16
CA CYS A 183 -25.21 6.98 9.10
C CYS A 183 -24.01 6.04 8.93
N ARG A 184 -23.56 5.81 7.69
CA ARG A 184 -22.35 5.02 7.39
C ARG A 184 -21.08 5.67 7.95
N GLU A 185 -20.90 6.97 7.73
CA GLU A 185 -19.72 7.72 8.22
C GLU A 185 -19.63 7.78 9.74
N ASN A 186 -20.77 7.72 10.45
CA ASN A 186 -20.83 7.72 11.91
C ASN A 186 -20.83 6.30 12.53
N GLY A 187 -20.63 5.26 11.71
CA GLY A 187 -20.41 3.89 12.20
C GLY A 187 -21.66 3.15 12.63
N SER A 188 -22.87 3.59 12.28
CA SER A 188 -24.09 2.81 12.53
C SER A 188 -25.24 3.13 11.59
N LEU A 189 -25.69 2.12 10.84
CA LEU A 189 -26.83 2.19 9.93
C LEU A 189 -28.16 1.79 10.60
N ALA A 190 -28.13 1.24 11.82
CA ALA A 190 -29.32 0.80 12.55
C ALA A 190 -30.38 1.91 12.77
N PRO A 191 -30.02 3.18 13.04
CA PRO A 191 -31.01 4.25 13.18
C PRO A 191 -31.78 4.54 11.89
N PHE A 192 -31.18 4.29 10.72
CA PHE A 192 -31.82 4.50 9.41
C PHE A 192 -32.97 3.52 9.19
N LEU A 193 -32.88 2.28 9.69
CA LEU A 193 -33.95 1.28 9.54
C LEU A 193 -35.32 1.80 10.01
N LYS A 194 -35.35 2.54 11.13
CA LYS A 194 -36.60 3.15 11.64
C LYS A 194 -37.17 4.19 10.69
N VAL A 195 -36.30 4.98 10.07
CA VAL A 195 -36.69 6.00 9.07
C VAL A 195 -37.15 5.33 7.78
N PHE A 196 -36.46 4.28 7.35
CA PHE A 196 -36.82 3.47 6.19
C PHE A 196 -38.22 2.84 6.34
N LYS A 197 -38.48 2.15 7.46
CA LYS A 197 -39.80 1.55 7.75
C LYS A 197 -40.93 2.59 7.72
N GLU A 198 -40.70 3.75 8.33
CA GLU A 198 -41.68 4.85 8.33
C GLU A 198 -41.89 5.42 6.91
N SER A 199 -40.82 5.57 6.12
CA SER A 199 -40.91 6.01 4.73
C SER A 199 -41.69 5.04 3.85
N CYS A 200 -41.46 3.73 4.01
CA CYS A 200 -42.22 2.69 3.30
C CYS A 200 -43.71 2.78 3.63
N ARG A 201 -44.04 2.89 4.92
CA ARG A 201 -45.42 3.02 5.39
C ARG A 201 -46.09 4.27 4.82
N ILE A 202 -45.42 5.42 4.87
CA ILE A 202 -45.95 6.68 4.31
C ILE A 202 -46.18 6.55 2.80
N ALA A 203 -45.24 5.97 2.05
CA ALA A 203 -45.37 5.82 0.61
C ALA A 203 -46.59 4.96 0.23
N VAL A 204 -46.89 3.91 1.01
CA VAL A 204 -48.03 3.01 0.79
C VAL A 204 -49.35 3.63 1.29
N ASP A 205 -49.41 4.06 2.55
CA ASP A 205 -50.62 4.58 3.20
C ASP A 205 -51.13 5.86 2.48
N GLU A 206 -50.21 6.75 2.10
CA GLU A 206 -50.53 8.02 1.44
C GLU A 206 -50.48 7.94 -0.09
N LYS A 207 -50.11 6.79 -0.66
CA LYS A 207 -49.95 6.56 -2.11
C LYS A 207 -49.02 7.56 -2.79
N LEU A 208 -47.88 7.84 -2.16
CA LEU A 208 -46.90 8.82 -2.64
C LEU A 208 -45.73 8.10 -3.33
N ASP A 209 -45.75 8.03 -4.66
CA ASP A 209 -44.70 7.36 -5.43
C ASP A 209 -43.30 7.99 -5.23
N PHE A 210 -43.22 9.31 -5.07
CA PHE A 210 -41.95 10.02 -4.85
C PHE A 210 -41.32 9.77 -3.46
N MET A 211 -42.06 9.18 -2.53
CA MET A 211 -41.58 8.83 -1.19
C MET A 211 -41.02 7.40 -1.12
N LYS A 212 -41.19 6.61 -2.20
CA LYS A 212 -40.75 5.22 -2.24
C LYS A 212 -39.23 5.15 -2.11
N PRO A 213 -38.71 4.43 -1.10
CA PRO A 213 -37.30 4.13 -1.03
C PRO A 213 -36.85 3.35 -2.28
N ASP A 214 -35.63 3.62 -2.73
CA ASP A 214 -35.01 2.95 -3.86
C ASP A 214 -34.32 1.63 -3.44
N LEU A 215 -33.73 0.94 -4.42
CA LEU A 215 -32.96 -0.28 -4.20
C LEU A 215 -31.77 -0.04 -3.26
N VAL A 216 -31.10 1.10 -3.38
CA VAL A 216 -29.94 1.45 -2.54
C VAL A 216 -30.36 1.59 -1.07
N ALA A 217 -31.47 2.28 -0.81
CA ALA A 217 -32.05 2.40 0.52
C ALA A 217 -32.51 1.05 1.10
N SER A 218 -33.10 0.20 0.26
CA SER A 218 -33.54 -1.13 0.67
C SER A 218 -32.34 -2.02 1.03
N ASN A 219 -31.28 -1.99 0.22
CA ASN A 219 -30.02 -2.68 0.51
C ASN A 219 -29.32 -2.13 1.76
N ALA A 220 -29.35 -0.82 2.00
CA ALA A 220 -28.85 -0.22 3.24
C ALA A 220 -29.67 -0.67 4.47
N ALA A 221 -30.99 -0.78 4.34
CA ALA A 221 -31.83 -1.32 5.41
C ALA A 221 -31.52 -2.81 5.66
N LEU A 222 -31.38 -3.62 4.61
CA LEU A 222 -30.98 -5.03 4.72
C LEU A 222 -29.59 -5.19 5.34
N GLU A 223 -28.62 -4.36 4.96
CA GLU A 223 -27.29 -4.35 5.57
C GLU A 223 -27.38 -4.10 7.08
N ALA A 224 -28.18 -3.13 7.51
CA ALA A 224 -28.41 -2.84 8.92
C ALA A 224 -29.07 -4.01 9.65
N CYS A 225 -30.10 -4.63 9.06
CA CYS A 225 -30.78 -5.79 9.63
C CYS A 225 -29.86 -7.00 9.75
N CYS A 226 -29.07 -7.28 8.72
CA CYS A 226 -28.32 -8.53 8.59
C CYS A 226 -26.96 -8.48 9.32
N ARG A 227 -26.21 -7.38 9.22
CA ARG A 227 -24.86 -7.26 9.77
C ARG A 227 -24.80 -6.61 11.15
N LEU A 228 -25.71 -5.68 11.45
CA LEU A 228 -25.68 -4.92 12.71
C LEU A 228 -26.68 -5.44 13.74
N LEU A 229 -27.94 -5.63 13.33
CA LEU A 229 -29.03 -6.06 14.24
C LEU A 229 -29.15 -7.58 14.34
N GLU A 230 -28.75 -8.30 13.29
CA GLU A 230 -28.88 -9.76 13.15
C GLU A 230 -30.31 -10.27 13.39
N SER A 231 -31.30 -9.48 12.97
CA SER A 231 -32.73 -9.73 13.20
C SER A 231 -33.37 -10.30 11.95
N LEU A 232 -33.85 -11.54 12.04
CA LEU A 232 -34.57 -12.21 10.94
C LEU A 232 -35.89 -11.50 10.65
N ALA A 233 -36.64 -11.12 11.69
CA ALA A 233 -37.92 -10.44 11.53
C ALA A 233 -37.76 -9.09 10.81
N ASP A 234 -36.76 -8.29 11.19
CA ASP A 234 -36.53 -7.00 10.53
C ASP A 234 -36.02 -7.16 9.09
N ALA A 235 -35.30 -8.24 8.78
CA ALA A 235 -34.87 -8.53 7.41
C ALA A 235 -36.06 -8.96 6.54
N ASP A 236 -36.90 -9.86 7.04
CA ASP A 236 -38.11 -10.34 6.36
C ASP A 236 -39.08 -9.16 6.13
N ASP A 237 -39.28 -8.28 7.12
CA ASP A 237 -40.06 -7.03 6.98
C ASP A 237 -39.57 -6.14 5.82
N VAL A 238 -38.25 -6.03 5.63
CA VAL A 238 -37.67 -5.21 4.56
C VAL A 238 -37.91 -5.86 3.21
N ILE A 239 -37.80 -7.19 3.09
CA ILE A 239 -38.12 -7.91 1.84
C ILE A 239 -39.61 -7.81 1.49
N GLU A 240 -40.50 -7.94 2.47
CA GLU A 240 -41.93 -7.69 2.29
C GLU A 240 -42.18 -6.26 1.83
N SER A 241 -41.52 -5.28 2.45
CA SER A 241 -41.60 -3.86 2.04
C SER A 241 -41.13 -3.66 0.60
N MET A 242 -40.02 -4.28 0.19
CA MET A 242 -39.54 -4.23 -1.20
C MET A 242 -40.57 -4.80 -2.17
N ALA A 243 -41.20 -5.93 -1.84
CA ALA A 243 -42.25 -6.54 -2.66
C ALA A 243 -43.48 -5.63 -2.80
N VAL A 244 -43.95 -5.03 -1.69
CA VAL A 244 -45.10 -4.11 -1.67
C VAL A 244 -44.82 -2.85 -2.47
N LEU A 245 -43.60 -2.32 -2.39
CA LEU A 245 -43.19 -1.11 -3.11
C LEU A 245 -42.85 -1.36 -4.59
N GLY A 246 -42.72 -2.62 -4.99
CA GLY A 246 -42.33 -3.03 -6.34
C GLY A 246 -40.83 -2.86 -6.62
N VAL A 247 -39.99 -2.82 -5.58
CA VAL A 247 -38.53 -2.75 -5.69
C VAL A 247 -37.99 -4.17 -5.86
N LYS A 248 -37.34 -4.44 -6.99
CA LYS A 248 -36.77 -5.77 -7.26
C LYS A 248 -35.44 -5.95 -6.50
N PRO A 249 -35.27 -7.05 -5.74
CA PRO A 249 -33.99 -7.38 -5.12
C PRO A 249 -32.89 -7.61 -6.16
N ASP A 250 -31.65 -7.30 -5.80
CA ASP A 250 -30.44 -7.55 -6.58
C ASP A 250 -29.49 -8.53 -5.87
N GLU A 251 -28.36 -8.86 -6.51
CA GLU A 251 -27.36 -9.78 -5.96
C GLU A 251 -26.86 -9.35 -4.56
N LEU A 252 -26.81 -8.05 -4.27
CA LEU A 252 -26.44 -7.53 -2.95
C LEU A 252 -27.54 -7.79 -1.91
N SER A 253 -28.83 -7.62 -2.27
CA SER A 253 -29.95 -7.98 -1.40
C SER A 253 -29.86 -9.44 -0.97
N PHE A 254 -29.65 -10.35 -1.93
CA PHE A 254 -29.46 -11.78 -1.66
C PHE A 254 -28.20 -12.04 -0.83
N GLY A 255 -27.10 -11.34 -1.10
CA GLY A 255 -25.87 -11.42 -0.30
C GLY A 255 -26.09 -11.09 1.19
N PHE A 256 -26.82 -10.01 1.52
CA PHE A 256 -27.08 -9.66 2.92
C PHE A 256 -27.93 -10.72 3.64
N LEU A 257 -28.96 -11.25 2.99
CA LEU A 257 -29.76 -12.36 3.55
C LEU A 257 -28.92 -13.61 3.76
N ALA A 258 -28.06 -13.94 2.79
CA ALA A 258 -27.17 -15.10 2.89
C ALA A 258 -26.17 -14.97 4.04
N TYR A 259 -25.64 -13.77 4.28
CA TYR A 259 -24.83 -13.48 5.47
C TYR A 259 -25.60 -13.79 6.76
N LEU A 260 -26.83 -13.28 6.89
CA LEU A 260 -27.65 -13.47 8.09
C LEU A 260 -28.02 -14.94 8.30
N TYR A 261 -28.45 -15.63 7.24
CA TYR A 261 -28.82 -17.04 7.32
C TYR A 261 -27.63 -17.93 7.63
N ALA A 262 -26.46 -17.67 7.04
CA ALA A 262 -25.22 -18.36 7.35
C ALA A 262 -24.82 -18.13 8.83
N ARG A 263 -24.88 -16.88 9.29
CA ARG A 263 -24.56 -16.53 10.67
C ARG A 263 -25.48 -17.20 11.69
N LYS A 264 -26.74 -17.45 11.35
CA LYS A 264 -27.72 -18.16 12.19
C LYS A 264 -27.74 -19.68 11.97
N GLY A 265 -26.96 -20.22 11.02
CA GLY A 265 -26.91 -21.65 10.69
C GLY A 265 -28.17 -22.19 9.99
N LEU A 266 -28.96 -21.33 9.33
CA LEU A 266 -30.23 -21.71 8.69
C LEU A 266 -30.01 -22.25 7.26
N ARG A 267 -29.53 -23.49 7.14
CA ARG A 267 -29.17 -24.10 5.85
C ARG A 267 -30.36 -24.22 4.87
N GLU A 268 -31.54 -24.57 5.36
CA GLU A 268 -32.75 -24.69 4.53
C GLU A 268 -33.11 -23.38 3.83
N LYS A 269 -33.07 -22.26 4.57
CA LYS A 269 -33.31 -20.92 4.02
C LYS A 269 -32.26 -20.50 2.98
N ILE A 270 -31.01 -20.98 3.10
CA ILE A 270 -29.96 -20.72 2.10
C ILE A 270 -30.27 -21.44 0.79
N SER A 271 -30.72 -22.70 0.85
CA SER A 271 -31.13 -23.44 -0.35
C SER A 271 -32.37 -22.82 -1.00
N GLU A 272 -33.34 -22.35 -0.21
CA GLU A 272 -34.47 -21.56 -0.72
C GLU A 272 -34.00 -20.27 -1.40
N LEU A 273 -33.02 -19.57 -0.81
CA LEU A 273 -32.45 -18.34 -1.35
C LEU A 273 -31.75 -18.58 -2.70
N GLU A 274 -31.00 -19.68 -2.85
CA GLU A 274 -30.38 -20.08 -4.11
C GLU A 274 -31.43 -20.36 -5.20
N ASN A 275 -32.49 -21.11 -4.87
CA ASN A 275 -33.59 -21.39 -5.80
C ASN A 275 -34.31 -20.09 -6.22
N LEU A 276 -34.47 -19.14 -5.30
CA LEU A 276 -35.04 -17.83 -5.62
C LEU A 276 -34.12 -17.07 -6.58
N MET A 277 -32.80 -17.03 -6.34
CA MET A 277 -31.85 -16.38 -7.24
C MET A 277 -31.91 -16.95 -8.66
N ASP A 278 -32.04 -18.27 -8.80
CA ASP A 278 -32.21 -18.92 -10.10
C ASP A 278 -33.51 -18.46 -10.78
N GLY A 279 -34.60 -18.32 -10.01
CA GLY A 279 -35.88 -17.78 -10.49
C GLY A 279 -35.80 -16.31 -10.97
N PHE A 280 -34.88 -15.52 -10.42
CA PHE A 280 -34.61 -14.15 -10.89
C PHE A 280 -33.60 -14.08 -12.05
N GLY A 281 -32.93 -15.19 -12.38
CA GLY A 281 -32.00 -15.29 -13.51
C GLY A 281 -30.61 -14.71 -13.24
N PHE A 282 -30.14 -14.68 -11.98
CA PHE A 282 -28.79 -14.23 -11.67
C PHE A 282 -27.75 -15.29 -12.08
N ALA A 283 -26.78 -14.88 -12.89
CA ALA A 283 -25.75 -15.78 -13.41
C ALA A 283 -24.54 -15.94 -12.45
N SER A 284 -24.24 -14.92 -11.66
CA SER A 284 -23.11 -14.93 -10.72
C SER A 284 -23.56 -15.30 -9.31
N ARG A 285 -22.80 -16.18 -8.64
CA ARG A 285 -23.00 -16.54 -7.23
C ARG A 285 -21.87 -16.05 -6.33
N ARG A 286 -20.91 -15.30 -6.87
CA ARG A 286 -19.75 -14.82 -6.12
C ARG A 286 -20.11 -13.98 -4.88
N ILE A 287 -21.03 -13.02 -5.04
CA ILE A 287 -21.47 -12.13 -3.94
C ILE A 287 -22.21 -12.94 -2.86
N LEU A 288 -23.02 -13.91 -3.27
CA LEU A 288 -23.74 -14.81 -2.37
C LEU A 288 -22.75 -15.59 -1.50
N TYR A 289 -21.83 -16.34 -2.13
CA TYR A 289 -20.86 -17.17 -1.42
C TYR A 289 -19.91 -16.35 -0.55
N SER A 290 -19.46 -15.18 -1.01
CA SER A 290 -18.62 -14.26 -0.21
C SER A 290 -19.31 -13.84 1.10
N ASN A 291 -20.59 -13.47 1.03
CA ASN A 291 -21.36 -13.11 2.22
C ASN A 291 -21.68 -14.32 3.12
N MET A 292 -21.92 -15.50 2.55
CA MET A 292 -22.08 -16.74 3.33
C MET A 292 -20.81 -17.09 4.10
N ILE A 293 -19.64 -17.02 3.45
CA ILE A 293 -18.33 -17.24 4.09
C ILE A 293 -18.17 -16.25 5.26
N SER A 294 -18.43 -14.96 5.02
CA SER A 294 -18.35 -13.94 6.08
C SER A 294 -19.29 -14.23 7.26
N GLY A 295 -20.53 -14.66 6.97
CA GLY A 295 -21.51 -15.03 7.98
C GLY A 295 -21.09 -16.24 8.82
N TYR A 296 -20.66 -17.32 8.16
CA TYR A 296 -20.21 -18.55 8.83
C TYR A 296 -18.94 -18.33 9.64
N VAL A 297 -17.96 -17.59 9.11
CA VAL A 297 -16.74 -17.20 9.84
C VAL A 297 -17.09 -16.48 11.15
N LYS A 298 -18.04 -15.54 11.11
CA LYS A 298 -18.47 -14.83 12.32
C LYS A 298 -19.25 -15.69 13.31
N SER A 299 -19.94 -16.73 12.83
CA SER A 299 -20.59 -17.72 13.70
C SER A 299 -19.64 -18.76 14.29
N GLY A 300 -18.43 -18.88 13.73
CA GLY A 300 -17.43 -19.90 14.10
C GLY A 300 -17.63 -21.26 13.45
N ASP A 301 -18.60 -21.41 12.55
CA ASP A 301 -18.85 -22.66 11.81
C ASP A 301 -17.94 -22.77 10.57
N LEU A 302 -16.71 -23.24 10.79
CA LEU A 302 -15.68 -23.36 9.77
C LEU A 302 -15.89 -24.54 8.81
N ASP A 303 -16.64 -25.55 9.23
CA ASP A 303 -16.99 -26.70 8.40
C ASP A 303 -17.91 -26.23 7.27
N SER A 304 -18.92 -25.41 7.59
CA SER A 304 -19.75 -24.75 6.58
C SER A 304 -18.98 -23.85 5.63
N VAL A 305 -17.96 -23.12 6.11
CA VAL A 305 -17.11 -22.30 5.23
C VAL A 305 -16.39 -23.18 4.21
N SER A 306 -15.87 -24.32 4.65
CA SER A 306 -15.21 -25.31 3.82
C SER A 306 -16.15 -25.85 2.74
N ASP A 307 -17.37 -26.22 3.13
CA ASP A 307 -18.41 -26.72 2.21
C ASP A 307 -18.77 -25.68 1.14
N VAL A 308 -18.90 -24.41 1.52
CA VAL A 308 -19.26 -23.31 0.59
C VAL A 308 -18.17 -23.09 -0.46
N ILE A 309 -16.90 -23.13 -0.06
CA ILE A 309 -15.77 -23.01 -1.00
C ILE A 309 -15.80 -24.17 -1.99
N LEU A 310 -15.91 -25.41 -1.50
CA LEU A 310 -15.94 -26.58 -2.36
C LEU A 310 -17.18 -26.61 -3.27
N HIS A 311 -18.32 -26.11 -2.80
CA HIS A 311 -19.53 -25.98 -3.60
C HIS A 311 -19.36 -24.92 -4.71
N SER A 312 -18.75 -23.77 -4.40
CA SER A 312 -18.50 -22.72 -5.40
C SER A 312 -17.62 -23.20 -6.56
N LEU A 313 -16.68 -24.13 -6.30
CA LEU A 313 -15.78 -24.69 -7.30
C LEU A 313 -16.43 -25.79 -8.17
N LYS A 314 -17.54 -26.38 -7.73
CA LYS A 314 -18.28 -27.42 -8.47
C LYS A 314 -19.30 -26.85 -9.46
N GLY A 315 -19.63 -25.56 -9.36
CA GLY A 315 -20.54 -24.87 -10.28
C GLY A 315 -19.96 -24.68 -11.68
N ASP A 316 -20.78 -24.19 -12.62
CA ASP A 316 -20.41 -23.96 -14.04
C ASP A 316 -19.21 -22.99 -14.17
N GLY A 317 -18.00 -23.55 -14.10
CA GLY A 317 -16.63 -23.14 -14.45
C GLY A 317 -16.24 -21.71 -14.90
N LYS A 318 -17.02 -20.66 -14.64
CA LYS A 318 -16.76 -19.29 -15.12
C LYS A 318 -16.27 -18.32 -14.04
N GLU A 319 -16.36 -18.68 -12.77
CA GLU A 319 -15.94 -17.82 -11.65
C GLU A 319 -14.94 -18.55 -10.75
N SER A 320 -13.68 -18.61 -11.15
CA SER A 320 -12.60 -19.15 -10.33
C SER A 320 -12.09 -18.08 -9.36
N GLY A 321 -12.49 -18.19 -8.09
CA GLY A 321 -11.88 -17.47 -6.97
C GLY A 321 -12.71 -16.34 -6.35
N PHE A 322 -12.44 -16.07 -5.08
CA PHE A 322 -13.05 -14.98 -4.31
C PHE A 322 -12.21 -13.69 -4.36
N GLY A 323 -12.78 -12.58 -3.89
CA GLY A 323 -12.00 -11.35 -3.68
C GLY A 323 -11.02 -11.49 -2.51
N GLU A 324 -9.95 -10.69 -2.53
CA GLU A 324 -8.93 -10.65 -1.46
C GLU A 324 -9.55 -10.41 -0.07
N GLU A 325 -10.57 -9.56 0.02
CA GLU A 325 -11.28 -9.28 1.27
C GLU A 325 -11.93 -10.54 1.87
N THR A 326 -12.52 -11.40 1.03
CA THR A 326 -13.16 -12.65 1.48
C THR A 326 -12.12 -13.63 2.02
N TYR A 327 -10.97 -13.76 1.35
CA TYR A 327 -9.87 -14.58 1.84
C TYR A 327 -9.28 -14.04 3.14
N CYS A 328 -9.13 -12.71 3.27
CA CYS A 328 -8.68 -12.08 4.51
C CYS A 328 -9.62 -12.35 5.69
N GLU A 329 -10.94 -12.26 5.49
CA GLU A 329 -11.91 -12.58 6.54
C GLU A 329 -11.85 -14.05 6.93
N LEU A 330 -11.79 -14.95 5.94
CA LEU A 330 -11.66 -16.38 6.17
C LEU A 330 -10.41 -16.70 6.98
N VAL A 331 -9.25 -16.21 6.55
CA VAL A 331 -7.97 -16.46 7.22
C VAL A 331 -8.01 -15.99 8.68
N LYS A 332 -8.57 -14.80 8.96
CA LYS A 332 -8.74 -14.33 10.34
C LYS A 332 -9.57 -15.31 11.17
N GLY A 333 -10.70 -15.78 10.63
CA GLY A 333 -11.56 -16.76 11.31
C GLY A 333 -10.88 -18.10 11.61
N PHE A 334 -10.17 -18.66 10.63
CA PHE A 334 -9.46 -19.94 10.79
C PHE A 334 -8.24 -19.83 11.71
N ILE A 335 -7.55 -18.69 11.73
CA ILE A 335 -6.41 -18.45 12.63
C ILE A 335 -6.88 -18.20 14.06
N GLU A 336 -7.92 -17.40 14.28
CA GLU A 336 -8.50 -17.14 15.62
C GLU A 336 -8.97 -18.44 16.29
N SER A 337 -9.54 -19.36 15.52
CA SER A 337 -9.96 -20.70 15.94
C SER A 337 -8.82 -21.73 16.02
N LYS A 338 -7.57 -21.33 15.74
CA LYS A 338 -6.37 -22.20 15.71
C LYS A 338 -6.51 -23.43 14.78
N SER A 339 -7.34 -23.35 13.76
CA SER A 339 -7.70 -24.47 12.88
C SER A 339 -6.89 -24.51 11.58
N VAL A 340 -5.56 -24.45 11.70
CA VAL A 340 -4.61 -24.49 10.56
C VAL A 340 -4.79 -25.78 9.73
N LYS A 341 -5.06 -26.91 10.40
CA LYS A 341 -5.27 -28.21 9.75
C LYS A 341 -6.50 -28.25 8.85
N SER A 342 -7.60 -27.65 9.31
CA SER A 342 -8.82 -27.56 8.53
C SER A 342 -8.61 -26.68 7.30
N LEU A 343 -7.87 -25.56 7.45
CA LEU A 343 -7.53 -24.68 6.34
C LEU A 343 -6.66 -25.37 5.28
N ALA A 344 -5.64 -26.14 5.71
CA ALA A 344 -4.81 -26.95 4.82
C ALA A 344 -5.66 -27.99 4.04
N LYS A 345 -6.58 -28.67 4.72
CA LYS A 345 -7.51 -29.63 4.10
C LYS A 345 -8.41 -28.96 3.05
N VAL A 346 -8.93 -27.77 3.32
CA VAL A 346 -9.74 -27.01 2.36
C VAL A 346 -8.95 -26.71 1.10
N ILE A 347 -7.70 -26.27 1.23
CA ILE A 347 -6.85 -25.96 0.07
C ILE A 347 -6.59 -27.23 -0.75
N ILE A 348 -6.29 -28.36 -0.10
CA ILE A 348 -6.07 -29.64 -0.80
C ILE A 348 -7.31 -30.08 -1.57
N GLU A 349 -8.49 -30.02 -0.95
CA GLU A 349 -9.74 -30.41 -1.61
C GLU A 349 -10.13 -29.44 -2.73
N ALA A 350 -9.88 -28.14 -2.55
CA ALA A 350 -10.07 -27.14 -3.59
C ALA A 350 -9.16 -27.40 -4.81
N GLN A 351 -7.87 -27.69 -4.58
CA GLN A 351 -6.90 -27.98 -5.65
C GLN A 351 -7.28 -29.22 -6.48
N LYS A 352 -8.00 -30.20 -5.89
CA LYS A 352 -8.52 -31.37 -6.63
C LYS A 352 -9.70 -31.04 -7.55
N LEU A 353 -10.49 -30.03 -7.18
CA LEU A 353 -11.67 -29.61 -7.92
C LEU A 353 -11.33 -28.56 -8.99
N GLU A 354 -10.26 -27.80 -8.77
CA GLU A 354 -9.72 -26.84 -9.74
C GLU A 354 -9.22 -27.56 -11.00
N SER A 355 -9.63 -27.08 -12.18
CA SER A 355 -9.11 -27.59 -13.44
C SER A 355 -7.63 -27.22 -13.60
N SER A 356 -6.83 -28.10 -14.20
CA SER A 356 -5.39 -27.91 -14.44
C SER A 356 -5.02 -26.70 -15.31
N SER A 357 -6.00 -25.98 -15.86
CA SER A 357 -5.82 -24.77 -16.70
C SER A 357 -6.04 -23.45 -15.95
N ILE A 358 -6.24 -23.47 -14.63
CA ILE A 358 -6.40 -22.26 -13.82
C ILE A 358 -5.02 -21.65 -13.57
N ASP A 359 -4.90 -20.33 -13.76
CA ASP A 359 -3.67 -19.60 -13.43
C ASP A 359 -3.38 -19.74 -11.94
N ALA A 360 -2.13 -20.02 -11.57
CA ALA A 360 -1.73 -20.26 -10.18
C ALA A 360 -2.18 -19.14 -9.22
N ASP A 361 -2.21 -17.89 -9.70
CA ASP A 361 -2.62 -16.69 -8.96
C ASP A 361 -4.15 -16.57 -8.73
N SER A 362 -4.95 -17.35 -9.46
CA SER A 362 -6.41 -17.38 -9.33
C SER A 362 -6.93 -18.57 -8.52
N SER A 363 -6.03 -19.46 -8.08
CA SER A 363 -6.36 -20.58 -7.22
C SER A 363 -6.80 -20.13 -5.82
N VAL A 364 -7.68 -20.92 -5.20
CA VAL A 364 -8.10 -20.70 -3.81
C VAL A 364 -6.91 -20.82 -2.86
N GLY A 365 -5.97 -21.74 -3.14
CA GLY A 365 -4.74 -21.90 -2.37
C GLY A 365 -3.87 -20.65 -2.37
N PHE A 366 -3.64 -20.04 -3.54
CA PHE A 366 -2.93 -18.77 -3.64
C PHE A 366 -3.68 -17.67 -2.88
N GLY A 367 -5.00 -17.55 -3.08
CA GLY A 367 -5.81 -16.50 -2.43
C GLY A 367 -5.74 -16.55 -0.90
N ILE A 368 -5.87 -17.74 -0.31
CA ILE A 368 -5.78 -17.95 1.14
C ILE A 368 -4.37 -17.62 1.66
N ILE A 369 -3.33 -18.12 1.01
CA ILE A 369 -1.95 -17.96 1.48
C ILE A 369 -1.47 -16.52 1.28
N ASN A 370 -1.82 -15.88 0.16
CA ASN A 370 -1.58 -14.47 -0.07
C ASN A 370 -2.30 -13.59 0.96
N ALA A 371 -3.53 -13.94 1.35
CA ALA A 371 -4.23 -13.27 2.44
C ALA A 371 -3.53 -13.46 3.81
N CYS A 372 -3.03 -14.67 4.13
CA CYS A 372 -2.19 -14.89 5.33
C CYS A 372 -0.96 -13.97 5.34
N VAL A 373 -0.27 -13.86 4.21
CA VAL A 373 0.91 -12.99 4.05
C VAL A 373 0.55 -11.52 4.20
N ASN A 374 -0.51 -11.05 3.53
CA ASN A 374 -0.94 -9.65 3.61
C ASN A 374 -1.40 -9.23 5.01
N LEU A 375 -1.90 -10.18 5.81
CA LEU A 375 -2.25 -9.97 7.21
C LEU A 375 -1.03 -10.02 8.17
N GLY A 376 0.17 -10.31 7.67
CA GLY A 376 1.39 -10.43 8.46
C GLY A 376 1.55 -11.76 9.19
N PHE A 377 0.82 -12.80 8.77
CA PHE A 377 0.88 -14.13 9.35
C PHE A 377 1.74 -15.09 8.50
N SER A 378 2.95 -14.67 8.13
CA SER A 378 3.89 -15.46 7.31
C SER A 378 4.26 -16.81 7.93
N ASP A 379 4.49 -16.86 9.25
CA ASP A 379 4.74 -18.12 9.97
C ASP A 379 3.56 -19.09 9.90
N LYS A 380 2.33 -18.56 9.95
CA LYS A 380 1.11 -19.38 9.80
C LYS A 380 0.94 -19.84 8.37
N ALA A 381 1.25 -19.00 7.38
CA ALA A 381 1.26 -19.41 5.98
C ALA A 381 2.21 -20.60 5.74
N HIS A 382 3.42 -20.55 6.31
CA HIS A 382 4.37 -21.66 6.23
C HIS A 382 3.87 -22.91 6.96
N SER A 383 3.30 -22.77 8.16
CA SER A 383 2.69 -23.90 8.89
C SER A 383 1.51 -24.54 8.14
N ILE A 384 0.71 -23.75 7.41
CA ILE A 384 -0.34 -24.28 6.53
C ILE A 384 0.30 -25.11 5.41
N LEU A 385 1.38 -24.61 4.79
CA LEU A 385 2.10 -25.33 3.74
C LEU A 385 2.68 -26.65 4.25
N GLU A 386 3.34 -26.68 5.40
CA GLU A 386 3.86 -27.92 6.01
C GLU A 386 2.75 -28.96 6.23
N GLU A 387 1.61 -28.52 6.76
CA GLU A 387 0.46 -29.39 6.97
C GLU A 387 -0.16 -29.85 5.64
N MET A 388 -0.16 -29.00 4.61
CA MET A 388 -0.59 -29.38 3.27
C MET A 388 0.30 -30.46 2.66
N ILE A 389 1.62 -30.35 2.84
CA ILE A 389 2.58 -31.34 2.35
C ILE A 389 2.40 -32.66 3.10
N ALA A 390 2.21 -32.61 4.42
CA ALA A 390 1.97 -33.79 5.26
C ALA A 390 0.66 -34.52 4.91
N GLN A 391 -0.42 -33.79 4.60
CA GLN A 391 -1.74 -34.38 4.30
C GLN A 391 -1.94 -34.73 2.82
N GLY A 392 -1.36 -33.94 1.91
CA GLY A 392 -1.60 -34.00 0.46
C GLY A 392 -0.60 -34.83 -0.34
N GLY A 393 0.36 -35.48 0.33
CA GLY A 393 1.35 -36.34 -0.34
C GLY A 393 2.34 -35.59 -1.24
N GLY A 394 2.63 -34.32 -0.94
CA GLY A 394 3.66 -33.52 -1.63
C GLY A 394 3.23 -32.87 -2.95
N SER A 395 1.98 -33.01 -3.40
CA SER A 395 1.49 -32.34 -4.63
C SER A 395 0.84 -31.00 -4.32
N VAL A 396 1.66 -29.99 -3.98
CA VAL A 396 1.20 -28.61 -3.77
C VAL A 396 1.53 -27.77 -5.01
N GLY A 397 0.55 -27.00 -5.50
CA GLY A 397 0.76 -26.13 -6.65
C GLY A 397 1.74 -24.99 -6.35
N ILE A 398 2.52 -24.57 -7.37
CA ILE A 398 3.53 -23.51 -7.24
C ILE A 398 2.94 -22.19 -6.70
N GLY A 399 1.65 -21.91 -6.98
CA GLY A 399 0.94 -20.72 -6.49
C GLY A 399 0.88 -20.59 -4.97
N VAL A 400 1.00 -21.67 -4.20
CA VAL A 400 1.03 -21.59 -2.74
C VAL A 400 2.42 -21.15 -2.22
N TYR A 401 3.49 -21.52 -2.93
CA TYR A 401 4.85 -21.18 -2.53
C TYR A 401 5.20 -19.71 -2.81
N LEU A 402 4.69 -19.16 -3.92
CA LEU A 402 5.07 -17.81 -4.39
C LEU A 402 4.76 -16.68 -3.40
N PRO A 403 3.56 -16.59 -2.77
CA PRO A 403 3.29 -15.54 -1.80
C PRO A 403 4.19 -15.65 -0.56
N ILE A 404 4.51 -16.88 -0.12
CA ILE A 404 5.39 -17.13 1.03
C ILE A 404 6.81 -16.67 0.71
N LEU A 405 7.36 -17.02 -0.47
CA LEU A 405 8.67 -16.54 -0.90
C LEU A 405 8.71 -15.01 -1.00
N LYS A 406 7.68 -14.38 -1.59
CA LYS A 406 7.57 -12.91 -1.63
C LYS A 406 7.51 -12.30 -0.23
N ALA A 407 6.84 -12.95 0.72
CA ALA A 407 6.81 -12.53 2.12
C ALA A 407 8.21 -12.56 2.73
N TYR A 408 8.92 -13.70 2.60
CA TYR A 408 10.26 -13.85 3.14
C TYR A 408 11.28 -12.87 2.53
N CYS A 409 11.15 -12.53 1.24
CA CYS A 409 11.95 -11.47 0.63
C CYS A 409 11.71 -10.11 1.31
N LYS A 410 10.44 -9.74 1.54
CA LYS A 410 10.07 -8.46 2.18
C LYS A 410 10.45 -8.42 3.66
N GLU A 411 10.36 -9.55 4.34
CA GLU A 411 10.70 -9.72 5.76
C GLU A 411 12.19 -9.97 5.98
N TYR A 412 13.01 -10.04 4.92
CA TYR A 412 14.45 -10.26 5.00
C TYR A 412 14.83 -11.63 5.63
N ARG A 413 13.95 -12.63 5.54
CA ARG A 413 14.10 -14.00 6.06
C ARG A 413 14.77 -14.93 5.04
N THR A 414 16.01 -14.61 4.69
CA THR A 414 16.75 -15.20 3.55
C THR A 414 17.05 -16.69 3.71
N ALA A 415 17.32 -17.15 4.95
CA ALA A 415 17.59 -18.55 5.22
C ALA A 415 16.37 -19.46 4.99
N GLU A 416 15.19 -19.05 5.47
CA GLU A 416 13.94 -19.79 5.30
C GLU A 416 13.48 -19.76 3.84
N ALA A 417 13.68 -18.63 3.15
CA ALA A 417 13.41 -18.54 1.72
C ALA A 417 14.28 -19.51 0.92
N THR A 418 15.56 -19.65 1.25
CA THR A 418 16.47 -20.59 0.61
C THR A 418 16.06 -22.04 0.87
N GLN A 419 15.69 -22.37 2.11
CA GLN A 419 15.18 -23.71 2.44
C GLN A 419 13.91 -24.03 1.63
N LEU A 420 12.99 -23.08 1.52
CA LEU A 420 11.77 -23.26 0.75
C LEU A 420 12.05 -23.46 -0.75
N VAL A 421 13.03 -22.75 -1.32
CA VAL A 421 13.48 -22.99 -2.71
C VAL A 421 14.05 -24.39 -2.89
N THR A 422 14.87 -24.88 -1.96
CA THR A 422 15.41 -26.25 -2.04
C THR A 422 14.30 -27.30 -1.97
N GLU A 423 13.27 -27.08 -1.16
CA GLU A 423 12.10 -27.93 -1.09
C GLU A 423 11.30 -27.93 -2.40
N ILE A 424 11.02 -26.76 -2.98
CA ILE A 424 10.33 -26.61 -4.28
C ILE A 424 11.06 -27.37 -5.39
N ASN A 425 12.39 -27.20 -5.46
CA ASN A 425 13.23 -27.88 -6.44
C ASN A 425 13.24 -29.41 -6.21
N SER A 426 13.18 -29.87 -4.96
CA SER A 426 13.11 -31.31 -4.64
C SER A 426 11.81 -31.97 -5.14
N PHE A 427 10.73 -31.20 -5.25
CA PHE A 427 9.47 -31.63 -5.86
C PHE A 427 9.46 -31.52 -7.39
N GLY A 428 10.55 -31.06 -8.01
CA GLY A 428 10.68 -30.91 -9.46
C GLY A 428 9.95 -29.71 -10.04
N LEU A 429 9.50 -28.77 -9.20
CA LEU A 429 8.89 -27.52 -9.63
C LEU A 429 10.00 -26.52 -10.00
N GLN A 430 9.79 -25.75 -11.07
CA GLN A 430 10.74 -24.72 -11.51
C GLN A 430 10.24 -23.33 -11.13
N LEU A 431 11.09 -22.56 -10.46
CA LEU A 431 10.86 -21.14 -10.17
C LEU A 431 11.35 -20.25 -11.31
N ASP A 432 10.67 -19.12 -11.50
CA ASP A 432 11.04 -18.13 -12.49
C ASP A 432 12.33 -17.39 -12.12
N VAL A 433 13.03 -16.92 -13.17
CA VAL A 433 14.26 -16.10 -13.07
C VAL A 433 14.04 -14.88 -12.18
N GLU A 434 12.87 -14.24 -12.28
CA GLU A 434 12.53 -13.03 -11.55
C GLU A 434 12.47 -13.27 -10.03
N ILE A 435 11.99 -14.44 -9.60
CA ILE A 435 11.90 -14.81 -8.19
C ILE A 435 13.30 -15.08 -7.63
N TYR A 436 14.14 -15.83 -8.36
CA TYR A 436 15.54 -16.04 -8.00
C TYR A 436 16.30 -14.72 -7.87
N ASN A 437 16.14 -13.80 -8.83
CA ASN A 437 16.76 -12.49 -8.78
C ASN A 437 16.34 -11.69 -7.54
N ALA A 438 15.05 -11.66 -7.22
CA ALA A 438 14.54 -10.96 -6.04
C ALA A 438 15.07 -11.57 -4.74
N LEU A 439 15.15 -12.90 -4.64
CA LEU A 439 15.69 -13.61 -3.48
C LEU A 439 17.19 -13.36 -3.28
N ILE A 440 17.96 -13.38 -4.38
CA ILE A 440 19.40 -13.10 -4.36
C ILE A 440 19.64 -11.64 -4.00
N GLU A 441 18.90 -10.70 -4.56
CA GLU A 441 18.99 -9.27 -4.22
C GLU A 441 18.72 -9.06 -2.72
N ALA A 442 17.62 -9.59 -2.19
CA ALA A 442 17.30 -9.52 -0.76
C ALA A 442 18.41 -10.12 0.13
N SER A 443 18.98 -11.25 -0.28
CA SER A 443 20.10 -11.90 0.42
C SER A 443 21.36 -11.05 0.42
N MET A 444 21.69 -10.42 -0.72
CA MET A 444 22.85 -9.55 -0.86
C MET A 444 22.70 -8.25 -0.06
N THR A 445 21.51 -7.65 -0.03
CA THR A 445 21.23 -6.45 0.79
C THR A 445 21.37 -6.75 2.29
N ASN A 446 20.95 -7.94 2.74
CA ASN A 446 21.10 -8.39 4.12
C ASN A 446 22.51 -8.87 4.48
N GLN A 447 23.43 -8.92 3.53
CA GLN A 447 24.76 -9.52 3.70
C GLN A 447 24.73 -11.02 4.07
N ASP A 448 23.64 -11.72 3.76
CA ASP A 448 23.55 -13.18 3.83
C ASP A 448 24.07 -13.80 2.54
N PHE A 449 25.40 -13.76 2.39
CA PHE A 449 26.09 -14.26 1.21
C PHE A 449 25.92 -15.77 1.03
N ILE A 450 25.71 -16.52 2.12
CA ILE A 450 25.56 -17.98 2.06
C ILE A 450 24.26 -18.32 1.32
N SER A 451 23.15 -17.69 1.72
CA SER A 451 21.86 -17.84 1.04
C SER A 451 21.94 -17.38 -0.42
N ALA A 452 22.59 -16.24 -0.70
CA ALA A 452 22.77 -15.76 -2.08
C ALA A 452 23.52 -16.77 -2.99
N PHE A 453 24.63 -17.34 -2.50
CA PHE A 453 25.40 -18.32 -3.27
C PHE A 453 24.69 -19.65 -3.44
N THR A 454 23.98 -20.12 -2.41
CA THR A 454 23.20 -21.37 -2.50
C THR A 454 22.06 -21.22 -3.52
N LEU A 455 21.31 -20.12 -3.49
CA LEU A 455 20.28 -19.81 -4.50
C LEU A 455 20.84 -19.74 -5.92
N PHE A 456 21.99 -19.11 -6.11
CA PHE A 456 22.63 -19.05 -7.43
C PHE A 456 23.10 -20.42 -7.93
N ARG A 457 23.63 -21.25 -7.04
CA ARG A 457 23.98 -22.64 -7.37
C ARG A 457 22.75 -23.45 -7.76
N ASP A 458 21.65 -23.32 -7.02
CA ASP A 458 20.39 -23.99 -7.33
C ASP A 458 19.85 -23.55 -8.70
N MET A 459 19.95 -22.25 -9.03
CA MET A 459 19.61 -21.70 -10.34
C MET A 459 20.48 -22.29 -11.47
N ARG A 460 21.76 -22.55 -11.21
CA ARG A 460 22.66 -23.21 -12.17
C ARG A 460 22.29 -24.68 -12.38
N GLU A 461 22.00 -25.40 -11.30
CA GLU A 461 21.68 -26.83 -11.29
C GLU A 461 20.33 -27.13 -11.95
N THR A 462 19.33 -26.27 -11.73
CA THR A 462 18.01 -26.33 -12.37
C THR A 462 18.02 -25.95 -13.87
N ARG A 463 19.20 -25.60 -14.42
CA ARG A 463 19.43 -25.24 -15.83
C ARG A 463 18.62 -24.03 -16.32
N VAL A 464 18.40 -23.06 -15.44
CA VAL A 464 17.84 -21.76 -15.85
C VAL A 464 18.76 -21.11 -16.89
N ALA A 465 18.15 -20.51 -17.93
CA ALA A 465 18.86 -20.05 -19.13
C ALA A 465 19.58 -18.71 -18.96
N ASP A 466 19.00 -17.78 -18.19
CA ASP A 466 19.57 -16.45 -17.96
C ASP A 466 20.12 -16.32 -16.54
N LEU A 467 21.45 -16.33 -16.40
CA LEU A 467 22.16 -16.12 -15.13
C LEU A 467 22.76 -14.71 -15.02
N LYS A 468 22.65 -13.88 -16.06
CA LYS A 468 23.41 -12.64 -16.19
C LYS A 468 23.01 -11.62 -15.13
N GLY A 469 21.70 -11.48 -14.91
CA GLY A 469 21.13 -10.59 -13.89
C GLY A 469 21.63 -10.98 -12.50
N SER A 470 21.45 -12.24 -12.11
CA SER A 470 21.83 -12.73 -10.78
C SER A 470 23.33 -12.66 -10.52
N TYR A 471 24.17 -12.99 -11.51
CA TYR A 471 25.63 -12.86 -11.43
C TYR A 471 26.04 -11.40 -11.15
N LEU A 472 25.47 -10.45 -11.89
CA LEU A 472 25.78 -9.04 -11.71
C LEU A 472 25.37 -8.54 -10.32
N THR A 473 24.18 -8.95 -9.84
CA THR A 473 23.68 -8.61 -8.50
C THR A 473 24.63 -9.09 -7.40
N ILE A 474 25.09 -10.35 -7.49
CA ILE A 474 26.06 -10.91 -6.53
C ILE A 474 27.40 -10.17 -6.60
N MET A 475 27.97 -9.99 -7.79
CA MET A 475 29.26 -9.31 -7.96
C MET A 475 29.24 -7.86 -7.47
N THR A 476 28.16 -7.14 -7.73
CA THR A 476 27.96 -5.75 -7.30
C THR A 476 27.79 -5.68 -5.79
N GLY A 477 26.91 -6.52 -5.23
CA GLY A 477 26.69 -6.56 -3.78
C GLY A 477 27.94 -6.96 -2.99
N LEU A 478 28.78 -7.87 -3.50
CA LEU A 478 30.06 -8.21 -2.85
C LEU A 478 31.09 -7.07 -2.91
N LEU A 479 31.10 -6.32 -4.02
CA LEU A 479 31.99 -5.17 -4.21
C LEU A 479 31.61 -4.04 -3.25
N GLU A 480 30.32 -3.72 -3.14
CA GLU A 480 29.79 -2.70 -2.23
C GLU A 480 30.06 -3.04 -0.76
N ASN A 481 29.88 -4.31 -0.39
CA ASN A 481 30.17 -4.82 0.95
C ASN A 481 31.68 -5.07 1.21
N GLN A 482 32.55 -4.77 0.24
CA GLN A 482 34.02 -4.89 0.36
C GLN A 482 34.49 -6.30 0.80
N ARG A 483 33.92 -7.36 0.19
CA ARG A 483 34.27 -8.77 0.49
C ARG A 483 35.04 -9.44 -0.66
N PRO A 484 36.28 -9.03 -0.96
CA PRO A 484 37.04 -9.51 -2.11
C PRO A 484 37.35 -11.02 -2.05
N GLU A 485 37.42 -11.62 -0.86
CA GLU A 485 37.62 -13.07 -0.69
C GLU A 485 36.47 -13.87 -1.29
N LEU A 486 35.24 -13.42 -1.02
CA LEU A 486 34.04 -14.06 -1.52
C LEU A 486 33.88 -13.80 -3.03
N MET A 487 34.25 -12.62 -3.51
CA MET A 487 34.24 -12.33 -4.96
C MET A 487 35.17 -13.27 -5.73
N ALA A 488 36.40 -13.48 -5.22
CA ALA A 488 37.37 -14.38 -5.84
C ALA A 488 36.86 -15.83 -5.87
N ALA A 489 36.33 -16.32 -4.73
CA ALA A 489 35.78 -17.66 -4.64
C ALA A 489 34.58 -17.87 -5.57
N PHE A 490 33.65 -16.91 -5.60
CA PHE A 490 32.49 -16.95 -6.48
C PHE A 490 32.90 -16.93 -7.95
N LEU A 491 33.82 -16.05 -8.34
CA LEU A 491 34.29 -15.96 -9.71
C LEU A 491 34.97 -17.27 -10.15
N ASP A 492 35.81 -17.87 -9.32
CA ASP A 492 36.42 -19.18 -9.61
C ASP A 492 35.38 -20.30 -9.77
N GLU A 493 34.22 -20.22 -9.10
CA GLU A 493 33.13 -21.20 -9.24
C GLU A 493 32.33 -21.05 -10.55
N VAL A 494 32.19 -19.81 -11.05
CA VAL A 494 31.32 -19.49 -12.19
C VAL A 494 32.06 -19.31 -13.51
N VAL A 495 33.38 -19.12 -13.49
CA VAL A 495 34.18 -18.83 -14.70
C VAL A 495 34.14 -19.94 -15.75
N GLU A 496 33.85 -21.18 -15.33
CA GLU A 496 33.73 -22.33 -16.23
C GLU A 496 32.31 -22.49 -16.80
N ASP A 497 31.31 -21.76 -16.29
CA ASP A 497 29.92 -21.83 -16.77
C ASP A 497 29.75 -20.95 -18.03
N PRO A 498 29.41 -21.54 -19.20
CA PRO A 498 29.26 -20.77 -20.43
C PRO A 498 28.07 -19.79 -20.41
N ARG A 499 27.16 -19.91 -19.44
CA ARG A 499 26.02 -19.00 -19.26
C ARG A 499 26.40 -17.69 -18.55
N VAL A 500 27.61 -17.60 -18.01
CA VAL A 500 28.10 -16.44 -17.26
C VAL A 500 29.21 -15.74 -18.05
N GLU A 501 29.00 -14.47 -18.38
CA GLU A 501 29.99 -13.65 -19.09
C GLU A 501 30.95 -12.96 -18.11
N VAL A 502 32.03 -13.65 -17.72
CA VAL A 502 33.10 -13.06 -16.91
C VAL A 502 34.02 -12.21 -17.79
N ASN A 503 34.23 -10.94 -17.41
CA ASN A 503 35.05 -9.99 -18.16
C ASN A 503 36.32 -9.60 -17.41
N SER A 504 37.31 -8.99 -18.10
CA SER A 504 38.52 -8.45 -17.46
C SER A 504 38.22 -7.40 -16.38
N HIS A 505 37.06 -6.74 -16.45
CA HIS A 505 36.60 -5.80 -15.44
C HIS A 505 36.35 -6.47 -14.07
N ASP A 506 35.80 -7.68 -14.05
CA ASP A 506 35.46 -8.39 -12.81
C ASP A 506 36.73 -8.76 -12.03
N TRP A 507 37.72 -9.28 -12.73
CA TRP A 507 39.06 -9.53 -12.19
C TRP A 507 39.72 -8.25 -11.64
N ASN A 508 39.60 -7.14 -12.36
CA ASN A 508 40.14 -5.86 -11.93
C ASN A 508 39.49 -5.36 -10.64
N SER A 509 38.18 -5.51 -10.51
CA SER A 509 37.43 -5.12 -9.30
C SER A 509 37.92 -5.91 -8.08
N ILE A 510 38.13 -7.22 -8.22
CA ILE A 510 38.66 -8.09 -7.15
C ILE A 510 40.09 -7.68 -6.78
N ILE A 511 40.97 -7.50 -7.77
CA ILE A 511 42.36 -7.07 -7.55
C ILE A 511 42.39 -5.71 -6.84
N HIS A 512 41.57 -4.77 -7.30
CA HIS A 512 41.47 -3.44 -6.69
C HIS A 512 41.00 -3.53 -5.23
N ALA A 513 39.96 -4.32 -4.95
CA ALA A 513 39.44 -4.50 -3.60
C ALA A 513 40.46 -5.17 -2.65
N PHE A 514 41.22 -6.18 -3.10
CA PHE A 514 42.33 -6.75 -2.33
C PHE A 514 43.48 -5.75 -2.09
N CYS A 515 43.82 -4.94 -3.10
CA CYS A 515 44.83 -3.90 -2.94
C CYS A 515 44.40 -2.82 -1.94
N LYS A 516 43.13 -2.40 -1.98
CA LYS A 516 42.56 -1.40 -1.06
C LYS A 516 42.49 -1.91 0.38
N SER A 517 42.24 -3.20 0.58
CA SER A 517 42.26 -3.85 1.90
C SER A 517 43.66 -4.23 2.40
N GLY A 518 44.72 -3.95 1.63
CA GLY A 518 46.10 -4.27 1.99
C GLY A 518 46.50 -5.74 1.83
N ARG A 519 45.59 -6.61 1.34
CA ARG A 519 45.82 -8.04 1.09
C ARG A 519 46.57 -8.29 -0.22
N LEU A 520 47.79 -7.78 -0.31
CA LEU A 520 48.56 -7.75 -1.57
C LEU A 520 48.93 -9.14 -2.14
N GLU A 521 49.10 -10.15 -1.28
CA GLU A 521 49.38 -11.51 -1.78
C GLU A 521 48.15 -12.12 -2.48
N ASP A 522 46.94 -11.85 -1.98
CA ASP A 522 45.70 -12.34 -2.62
C ASP A 522 45.40 -11.58 -3.91
N ALA A 523 45.66 -10.26 -3.95
CA ALA A 523 45.63 -9.51 -5.20
C ALA A 523 46.59 -10.11 -6.25
N ARG A 524 47.80 -10.50 -5.83
CA ARG A 524 48.79 -11.14 -6.71
C ARG A 524 48.37 -12.53 -7.17
N ARG A 525 47.74 -13.33 -6.30
CA ARG A 525 47.16 -14.64 -6.66
C ARG A 525 46.07 -14.47 -7.71
N THR A 526 45.16 -13.52 -7.50
CA THR A 526 44.06 -13.19 -8.42
C THR A 526 44.61 -12.74 -9.78
N PHE A 527 45.62 -11.86 -9.80
CA PHE A 527 46.29 -11.45 -11.04
C PHE A 527 46.90 -12.62 -11.81
N ARG A 528 47.59 -13.53 -11.12
CA ARG A 528 48.16 -14.74 -11.76
C ARG A 528 47.07 -15.65 -12.31
N ARG A 529 45.94 -15.77 -11.61
CA ARG A 529 44.79 -16.56 -12.04
C ARG A 529 44.14 -15.98 -13.30
N MET A 530 43.91 -14.66 -13.33
CA MET A 530 43.45 -13.93 -14.52
C MET A 530 44.33 -14.22 -15.75
N VAL A 531 45.65 -14.13 -15.60
CA VAL A 531 46.61 -14.40 -16.70
C VAL A 531 46.60 -15.88 -17.10
N PHE A 532 46.50 -16.79 -16.15
CA PHE A 532 46.44 -18.24 -16.40
C PHE A 532 45.20 -18.60 -17.23
N LEU A 533 44.05 -18.01 -16.90
CA LEU A 533 42.78 -18.18 -17.61
C LEU A 533 42.70 -17.35 -18.91
N ARG A 534 43.81 -16.75 -19.36
CA ARG A 534 43.94 -16.00 -20.62
C ARG A 534 43.13 -14.70 -20.70
N TYR A 535 42.64 -14.18 -19.58
CA TYR A 535 42.11 -12.82 -19.54
C TYR A 535 43.26 -11.81 -19.65
N GLU A 536 43.22 -10.91 -20.63
CA GLU A 536 44.29 -9.91 -20.82
C GLU A 536 44.25 -8.85 -19.71
N PRO A 537 45.34 -8.68 -18.92
CA PRO A 537 45.47 -7.55 -18.01
C PRO A 537 45.51 -6.23 -18.78
N ASN A 538 44.76 -5.24 -18.28
CA ASN A 538 44.70 -3.91 -18.86
C ASN A 538 45.34 -2.88 -17.91
N ASN A 539 45.28 -1.60 -18.29
CA ASN A 539 45.91 -0.52 -17.52
C ASN A 539 45.36 -0.41 -16.11
N GLN A 540 44.05 -0.60 -15.94
CA GLN A 540 43.39 -0.56 -14.65
C GLN A 540 43.87 -1.69 -13.72
N THR A 541 44.16 -2.87 -14.27
CA THR A 541 44.76 -3.99 -13.53
C THR A 541 46.11 -3.57 -12.94
N TYR A 542 47.00 -3.04 -13.77
CA TYR A 542 48.35 -2.66 -13.37
C TYR A 542 48.34 -1.46 -12.42
N LEU A 543 47.49 -0.45 -12.69
CA LEU A 543 47.35 0.73 -11.85
C LEU A 543 46.90 0.34 -10.42
N SER A 544 45.91 -0.56 -10.31
CA SER A 544 45.43 -1.04 -9.01
C SER A 544 46.52 -1.76 -8.22
N LEU A 545 47.30 -2.64 -8.88
CA LEU A 545 48.43 -3.33 -8.25
C LEU A 545 49.56 -2.38 -7.82
N ILE A 546 49.93 -1.40 -8.66
CA ILE A 546 50.96 -0.42 -8.33
C ILE A 546 50.53 0.40 -7.12
N ASN A 547 49.30 0.91 -7.12
CA ASN A 547 48.77 1.68 -6.00
C ASN A 547 48.79 0.85 -4.71
N GLY A 548 48.34 -0.41 -4.77
CA GLY A 548 48.42 -1.32 -3.62
C GLY A 548 49.86 -1.55 -3.13
N TYR A 549 50.81 -1.80 -4.03
CA TYR A 549 52.22 -1.99 -3.65
C TYR A 549 52.87 -0.71 -3.10
N VAL A 550 52.50 0.46 -3.61
CA VAL A 550 52.97 1.76 -3.10
C VAL A 550 52.44 1.99 -1.68
N SER A 551 51.15 1.74 -1.43
CA SER A 551 50.57 1.82 -0.09
C SER A 551 51.19 0.85 0.92
N GLY A 552 51.62 -0.33 0.45
CA GLY A 552 52.37 -1.31 1.27
C GLY A 552 53.89 -1.14 1.27
N GLU A 553 54.43 -0.06 0.68
CA GLU A 553 55.87 0.21 0.50
C GLU A 553 56.68 -0.92 -0.17
N LYS A 554 56.00 -1.82 -0.91
CA LYS A 554 56.60 -2.97 -1.60
C LYS A 554 57.10 -2.60 -3.01
N TYR A 555 57.94 -1.58 -3.12
CA TYR A 555 58.39 -1.02 -4.42
C TYR A 555 59.11 -2.02 -5.34
N PHE A 556 59.74 -3.06 -4.79
CA PHE A 556 60.37 -4.11 -5.59
C PHE A 556 59.36 -4.87 -6.47
N ASN A 557 58.13 -5.07 -5.99
CA ASN A 557 57.08 -5.71 -6.79
C ASN A 557 56.64 -4.83 -7.96
N VAL A 558 56.69 -3.50 -7.81
CA VAL A 558 56.43 -2.56 -8.91
C VAL A 558 57.49 -2.66 -9.99
N LEU A 559 58.77 -2.84 -9.62
CA LEU A 559 59.84 -3.11 -10.58
C LEU A 559 59.59 -4.42 -11.36
N LEU A 560 59.11 -5.47 -10.70
CA LEU A 560 58.74 -6.72 -11.37
C LEU A 560 57.60 -6.53 -12.37
N LEU A 561 56.57 -5.78 -12.01
CA LEU A 561 55.46 -5.44 -12.92
C LEU A 561 55.96 -4.65 -14.14
N TRP A 562 56.88 -3.69 -13.94
CA TRP A 562 57.47 -2.93 -15.05
C TRP A 562 58.20 -3.84 -16.04
N ASN A 563 58.99 -4.80 -15.55
CA ASN A 563 59.70 -5.75 -16.41
C ASN A 563 58.73 -6.65 -17.20
N GLU A 564 57.60 -7.05 -16.61
CA GLU A 564 56.57 -7.83 -17.29
C GLU A 564 55.90 -7.03 -18.41
N ILE A 565 55.51 -5.77 -18.13
CA ILE A 565 54.92 -4.87 -19.13
C ILE A 565 55.94 -4.56 -20.24
N LYS A 566 57.19 -4.30 -19.88
CA LYS A 566 58.28 -4.05 -20.84
C LYS A 566 58.44 -5.23 -21.78
N GLY A 567 58.49 -6.46 -21.26
CA GLY A 567 58.55 -7.68 -22.06
C GLY A 567 57.38 -7.78 -23.05
N LYS A 568 56.16 -7.49 -22.58
CA LYS A 568 54.95 -7.46 -23.43
C LYS A 568 55.03 -6.40 -24.52
N ILE A 569 55.42 -5.17 -24.20
CA ILE A 569 55.54 -4.07 -25.18
C ILE A 569 56.61 -4.37 -26.24
N SER A 570 57.71 -5.02 -25.86
CA SER A 570 58.76 -5.42 -26.79
C SER A 570 58.33 -6.56 -27.73
N SER A 571 57.31 -7.34 -27.37
CA SER A 571 56.82 -8.51 -28.13
C SER A 571 55.64 -8.23 -29.08
N MET A 572 54.99 -7.06 -29.01
CA MET A 572 53.78 -6.74 -29.78
C MET A 572 54.07 -5.88 -31.02
N GLU A 573 53.34 -6.16 -32.11
CA GLU A 573 53.35 -5.38 -33.37
C GLU A 573 52.87 -3.93 -33.17
N ALA A 574 53.33 -3.04 -34.06
CA ALA A 574 53.26 -1.58 -33.91
C ALA A 574 51.85 -0.98 -33.76
N GLU A 575 50.80 -1.67 -34.23
CA GLU A 575 49.41 -1.19 -34.17
C GLU A 575 48.72 -1.35 -32.80
N LYS A 576 49.21 -2.23 -31.91
CA LYS A 576 48.71 -2.38 -30.53
C LYS A 576 49.57 -1.66 -29.47
N ARG A 577 50.52 -0.81 -29.88
CA ARG A 577 51.43 -0.06 -29.00
C ARG A 577 50.76 1.02 -28.14
N SER A 578 49.46 1.26 -28.29
CA SER A 578 48.70 2.28 -27.54
C SER A 578 48.43 1.94 -26.05
N LYS A 579 49.13 0.96 -25.46
CA LYS A 579 48.74 0.39 -24.16
C LYS A 579 49.06 1.24 -22.94
N LEU A 580 50.11 2.07 -22.84
CA LEU A 580 50.32 2.85 -21.59
C LEU A 580 49.57 4.18 -21.63
N ASP A 581 48.69 4.40 -20.66
CA ASP A 581 48.08 5.72 -20.44
C ASP A 581 48.95 6.59 -19.53
N HIS A 582 48.64 7.89 -19.50
CA HIS A 582 49.34 8.87 -18.67
C HIS A 582 49.31 8.50 -17.17
N ALA A 583 48.19 7.95 -16.69
CA ALA A 583 48.01 7.57 -15.29
C ALA A 583 48.94 6.43 -14.86
N LEU A 584 49.10 5.41 -15.72
CA LEU A 584 49.94 4.27 -15.47
C LEU A 584 51.43 4.64 -15.53
N VAL A 585 51.83 5.48 -16.50
CA VAL A 585 53.19 6.05 -16.55
C VAL A 585 53.50 6.81 -15.27
N ASP A 586 52.57 7.67 -14.84
CA ASP A 586 52.76 8.46 -13.62
C ASP A 586 52.88 7.59 -12.37
N ALA A 587 52.03 6.57 -12.25
CA ALA A 587 52.06 5.62 -11.15
C ALA A 587 53.40 4.87 -11.08
N PHE A 588 53.92 4.39 -12.22
CA PHE A 588 55.22 3.76 -12.30
C PHE A 588 56.36 4.69 -11.91
N LEU A 589 56.39 5.91 -12.47
CA LEU A 589 57.43 6.89 -12.17
C LEU A 589 57.43 7.25 -10.68
N TYR A 590 56.26 7.52 -10.10
CA TYR A 590 56.14 7.84 -8.68
C TYR A 590 56.65 6.69 -7.79
N ALA A 591 56.16 5.47 -8.05
CA ALA A 591 56.51 4.29 -7.27
C ALA A 591 58.01 3.92 -7.37
N LEU A 592 58.57 3.94 -8.58
CA LEU A 592 59.97 3.58 -8.80
C LEU A 592 60.94 4.64 -8.26
N VAL A 593 60.57 5.92 -8.31
CA VAL A 593 61.33 7.00 -7.66
C VAL A 593 61.32 6.84 -6.14
N LYS A 594 60.15 6.60 -5.53
CA LYS A 594 60.05 6.31 -4.09
C LYS A 594 60.87 5.07 -3.71
N GLY A 595 60.85 4.02 -4.53
CA GLY A 595 61.66 2.80 -4.35
C GLY A 595 63.16 2.92 -4.65
N GLY A 596 63.61 4.02 -5.27
CA GLY A 596 65.03 4.23 -5.62
C GLY A 596 65.53 3.43 -6.83
N PHE A 597 64.63 2.94 -7.68
CA PHE A 597 64.94 2.14 -8.88
C PHE A 597 65.16 3.02 -10.12
N PHE A 598 66.15 3.92 -10.07
CA PHE A 598 66.36 4.95 -11.11
C PHE A 598 66.63 4.40 -12.51
N ASP A 599 67.19 3.19 -12.63
CA ASP A 599 67.37 2.52 -13.93
C ASP A 599 66.02 2.26 -14.62
N ALA A 600 65.05 1.73 -13.87
CA ALA A 600 63.70 1.51 -14.37
C ALA A 600 62.96 2.83 -14.59
N VAL A 601 63.17 3.84 -13.73
CA VAL A 601 62.59 5.20 -13.94
C VAL A 601 63.01 5.75 -15.30
N MET A 602 64.31 5.68 -15.64
CA MET A 602 64.79 6.20 -16.93
C MET A 602 64.22 5.42 -18.11
N GLN A 603 64.01 4.10 -17.97
CA GLN A 603 63.34 3.30 -19.00
C GLN A 603 61.86 3.71 -19.19
N VAL A 604 61.15 4.03 -18.10
CA VAL A 604 59.76 4.53 -18.19
C VAL A 604 59.72 5.89 -18.88
N VAL A 605 60.66 6.79 -18.57
CA VAL A 605 60.78 8.11 -19.21
C VAL A 605 61.08 7.99 -20.71
N GLU A 606 62.02 7.13 -21.08
CA GLU A 606 62.33 6.86 -22.49
C GLU A 606 61.08 6.37 -23.23
N LYS A 607 60.36 5.43 -22.61
CA LYS A 607 59.13 4.87 -23.20
C LYS A 607 57.99 5.88 -23.27
N SER A 608 57.86 6.78 -22.29
CA SER A 608 56.84 7.83 -22.31
C SER A 608 57.13 8.85 -23.41
N GLN A 609 58.41 9.15 -23.68
CA GLN A 609 58.82 10.01 -24.80
C GLN A 609 58.53 9.37 -26.16
N GLU A 610 58.83 8.08 -26.33
CA GLU A 610 58.46 7.34 -27.54
C GLU A 610 56.96 7.40 -27.83
N MET A 611 56.14 7.36 -26.78
CA MET A 611 54.68 7.40 -26.88
C MET A 611 54.07 8.80 -26.78
N LYS A 612 54.91 9.85 -26.78
CA LYS A 612 54.50 11.26 -26.69
C LYS A 612 53.60 11.59 -25.50
N ILE A 613 53.79 10.89 -24.38
CA ILE A 613 53.10 11.16 -23.10
C ILE A 613 53.88 12.24 -22.36
N PHE A 614 53.22 13.36 -22.05
CA PHE A 614 53.80 14.41 -21.22
C PHE A 614 53.99 13.92 -19.78
N VAL A 615 55.09 14.28 -19.14
CA VAL A 615 55.44 13.85 -17.78
C VAL A 615 55.79 15.06 -16.95
N ASP A 616 55.03 15.33 -15.89
CA ASP A 616 55.33 16.43 -14.97
C ASP A 616 56.51 16.10 -14.05
N LYS A 617 57.66 16.71 -14.36
CA LYS A 617 58.92 16.52 -13.63
C LYS A 617 58.85 16.95 -12.16
N TRP A 618 58.01 17.93 -11.82
CA TRP A 618 57.99 18.51 -10.47
C TRP A 618 57.54 17.49 -9.42
N ARG A 619 56.50 16.70 -9.73
CA ARG A 619 55.96 15.66 -8.85
C ARG A 619 57.02 14.61 -8.47
N TYR A 620 57.82 14.16 -9.44
CA TYR A 620 58.89 13.18 -9.21
C TYR A 620 60.10 13.78 -8.51
N LYS A 621 60.41 15.05 -8.79
CA LYS A 621 61.42 15.82 -8.07
C LYS A 621 61.08 15.91 -6.58
N GLN A 622 59.83 16.21 -6.25
CA GLN A 622 59.37 16.23 -4.86
C GLN A 622 59.45 14.85 -4.21
N ALA A 623 58.94 13.80 -4.87
CA ALA A 623 59.00 12.43 -4.35
C ALA A 623 60.44 11.99 -4.04
N PHE A 624 61.41 12.34 -4.89
CA PHE A 624 62.84 12.10 -4.65
C PHE A 624 63.39 12.86 -3.44
N MET A 625 62.99 14.13 -3.27
CA MET A 625 63.42 14.96 -2.15
C MET A 625 62.87 14.48 -0.81
N GLU A 626 61.72 13.82 -0.80
CA GLU A 626 61.13 13.24 0.40
C GLU A 626 61.85 11.96 0.84
N THR A 627 62.16 11.05 -0.08
CA THR A 627 62.71 9.72 0.29
C THR A 627 64.22 9.59 0.16
N HIS A 628 64.85 10.31 -0.78
CA HIS A 628 66.23 10.05 -1.21
C HIS A 628 67.17 11.27 -1.08
N LYS A 629 66.75 12.36 -0.43
CA LYS A 629 67.55 13.61 -0.26
C LYS A 629 68.95 13.40 0.35
N LYS A 630 69.14 12.35 1.17
CA LYS A 630 70.43 12.02 1.82
C LYS A 630 71.32 11.06 1.02
N LEU A 631 70.90 10.56 -0.15
CA LEU A 631 71.73 9.73 -1.03
C LEU A 631 72.85 10.57 -1.66
N ARG A 632 73.98 10.60 -0.96
CA ARG A 632 75.20 11.27 -1.42
C ARG A 632 76.02 10.33 -2.33
N LEU A 633 76.37 10.85 -3.51
CA LEU A 633 77.18 10.21 -4.56
C LEU A 633 78.47 9.50 -4.08
N PRO A 634 79.20 9.96 -3.04
CA PRO A 634 80.47 9.32 -2.64
C PRO A 634 80.31 7.93 -2.00
N LYS A 635 79.16 7.62 -1.37
CA LYS A 635 78.96 6.33 -0.68
C LYS A 635 78.58 5.17 -1.62
N LEU A 636 78.08 5.46 -2.83
CA LEU A 636 77.73 4.44 -3.84
C LEU A 636 78.90 4.02 -4.73
N ARG A 637 79.99 4.81 -4.79
CA ARG A 637 81.15 4.59 -5.67
C ARG A 637 81.81 3.21 -5.56
N LYS A 638 81.64 2.49 -4.44
CA LYS A 638 82.32 1.21 -4.20
C LYS A 638 81.53 -0.05 -4.51
N ARG A 639 80.22 0.00 -4.85
CA ARG A 639 79.41 -1.24 -4.91
C ARG A 639 78.49 -1.45 -6.11
N ASN A 640 78.14 -0.45 -6.94
CA ASN A 640 77.35 -0.65 -8.17
C ASN A 640 77.43 0.56 -9.13
N TYR A 641 78.31 0.52 -10.15
CA TYR A 641 78.53 1.62 -11.10
C TYR A 641 77.27 1.97 -11.92
N LYS A 642 76.58 0.97 -12.48
CA LYS A 642 75.37 1.16 -13.29
C LYS A 642 74.22 1.86 -12.55
N LYS A 643 74.02 1.55 -11.26
CA LYS A 643 73.01 2.23 -10.42
C LYS A 643 73.33 3.71 -10.21
N MET A 644 74.62 4.07 -10.21
CA MET A 644 75.07 5.46 -10.06
C MET A 644 74.82 6.26 -11.34
N GLU A 645 75.06 5.67 -12.51
CA GLU A 645 74.76 6.29 -13.81
C GLU A 645 73.27 6.61 -13.96
N SER A 646 72.39 5.64 -13.68
CA SER A 646 70.94 5.87 -13.79
C SER A 646 70.44 6.92 -12.79
N LEU A 647 71.04 7.02 -11.60
CA LEU A 647 70.74 8.09 -10.64
C LEU A 647 71.18 9.47 -11.13
N VAL A 648 72.36 9.57 -11.75
CA VAL A 648 72.85 10.83 -12.34
C VAL A 648 71.95 11.25 -13.51
N ALA A 649 71.57 10.30 -14.37
CA ALA A 649 70.64 10.53 -15.47
C ALA A 649 69.28 11.03 -14.97
N PHE A 650 68.73 10.43 -13.91
CA PHE A 650 67.50 10.92 -13.29
C PHE A 650 67.64 12.33 -12.72
N LYS A 651 68.72 12.64 -11.99
CA LYS A 651 68.95 13.99 -11.44
C LYS A 651 69.06 15.06 -12.52
N ASN A 652 69.71 14.73 -13.65
CA ASN A 652 69.77 15.60 -14.83
C ASN A 652 68.36 15.80 -15.41
N TRP A 653 67.61 14.72 -15.63
CA TRP A 653 66.27 14.77 -16.22
C TRP A 653 65.28 15.58 -15.36
N ALA A 654 65.31 15.40 -14.04
CA ALA A 654 64.43 16.06 -13.07
C ALA A 654 64.89 17.49 -12.68
N GLY A 655 66.04 17.97 -13.18
CA GLY A 655 66.56 19.30 -12.84
C GLY A 655 66.94 19.45 -11.35
N LEU A 656 67.61 18.45 -10.79
CA LEU A 656 68.09 18.39 -9.40
C LEU A 656 69.60 18.68 -9.26
N ASN A 657 70.32 18.80 -10.38
CA ASN A 657 71.72 19.19 -10.38
C ASN A 657 71.81 20.72 -10.45
N THR A 658 72.24 21.32 -9.35
CA THR A 658 72.93 22.62 -9.32
C THR A 658 74.42 22.38 -9.29
#